data_AF-A0A9W9HQX0-F1
#
_entry.id   AF-A0A9W9HQX0-F1
#
_cell.length_a   1.000
_cell.length_b   1.000
_cell.length_c   1.000
_cell.angle_alpha   90.00
_cell.angle_beta   90.00
_cell.angle_gamma   90.00
#
_symmetry.space_group_name_H-M   'P 1'
#
loop_
_entity.id
_entity.type
_entity.pdbx_description
1 polymer ?
#
loop_
_entity_poly.entity_id
_entity_poly.type
_entity_poly.pdbx_seq_one_letter_code
_entity_poly.pdbx_strand_id
1 'polypeptide(L)'
;MPTKDFQRDLNQATTPGRFSQITGVRAGEGDGSISFTFTEPRAGASFGFEAIVHVADPHDYPSSHTFFVYSTSEDVPAEITQAVDDTVPQFDGLSIHDFLSTLERVVSAAVQGSSAPSSDEMIDDLATSSDQGFIDDYEPSDWTEDEDTFFAITKAPAIVREKIRSDLRAVKHAGFKVGYHGDPAGSVFVSLAIRIAKLGLSEEAMSAWNVRPTEYLVLLIRYTRYQTMEELNNGGDSMIQLRVGLCDSYKPSFRSTVKAFQDTVLPKKQSAEAAEQDPGPLLRGLFIGAPLEKLLNERFLGIARLRLKYGFSWTAAELFFHTSQGKVLSPHDAHSEEFMVEDTWVTPAPDFLRTDHMADAGLCLPKISFPLLAMLFLMRHFIKCTEFCLVCHCKTYDSFEALKPYVCSNGLCLFQYITFGMGPSLEYEIRSQPYVVDMLVSLAYARAKSGRLVDFPTGLGLNVPDTLVPDSDTAVRVGPNPPSSNQVHTVRTPPHAYEATLITTRMELSHAFVPQVNVGNWIVILNPEKPVIAENKTAWHCRVQHIGETSGFVSLSCPLSQGRQLSDAEIIDKYPASREVQYVIYDKNFDDLDPDKKRKSITMLLGTLPSVDSMVAFLGHHGSGKLLSSWQDVVAPAALDLLRWVVASNRSCILQDSSESKDLVSGMKGFIQFRLVQGAPDKEQRFMEAVNQHAMHTKSAYPTIFAWHGSPLHNWHSILREGLHFNEVAHGRAYGHGVYLSNHYGISAGYGSHGWGQSWPQSKLNITSMISLNEIVNHAAKFVSISPHYVVQHLDWIQPRYLFVQIGKESTVDAKCEETAPSVIYQQDPKHLVQGPNGKSIHIPISAFSSKRRQSLESAPAKVQNKTKTKKKRGPRGSPIDVDSFDDAASISTDIEDLDILLSESEKEPDGVISNKKKKGSDKKVPKTDFIPGTLHEQSLRLLSPPTFATSTATKLLQRHLQATLKVQASEPLHELGWYVDPNLIKTVYQWIVELHTFDPTLPLAKDLKAAKLASVILEIRFPPQFPMDPPFVRVIRPRFMEFARGGGGHVTAGGAMCLELLTNSGWSAVTSMESLLLQVRMALSATDPHPGRLSHERVGDYSVGEAVQAYTRACMAHGWVIPKDMKAMSW
;
A
#
# COMPACT_ATOMS: atom_id res chain seq x y z
N MET A 1 -26.37 -14.16 -4.90
CA MET A 1 -26.55 -15.40 -4.15
C MET A 1 -25.66 -16.45 -4.79
N PRO A 2 -24.93 -17.31 -4.03
CA PRO A 2 -24.13 -18.37 -4.65
C PRO A 2 -25.09 -19.39 -5.27
N THR A 3 -25.15 -19.42 -6.60
CA THR A 3 -26.15 -20.19 -7.34
C THR A 3 -26.05 -21.70 -7.10
N LYS A 4 -24.84 -22.20 -6.78
CA LYS A 4 -24.60 -23.64 -6.54
C LYS A 4 -25.17 -24.11 -5.19
N ASP A 5 -24.96 -23.36 -4.10
CA ASP A 5 -25.42 -23.75 -2.77
C ASP A 5 -26.95 -23.67 -2.65
N PHE A 6 -27.56 -22.61 -3.20
CA PHE A 6 -29.02 -22.49 -3.28
C PHE A 6 -29.65 -23.63 -4.10
N GLN A 7 -29.06 -23.97 -5.25
CA GLN A 7 -29.55 -25.11 -6.05
C GLN A 7 -29.38 -26.44 -5.35
N ARG A 8 -28.29 -26.65 -4.60
CA ARG A 8 -28.08 -27.86 -3.79
C ARG A 8 -29.18 -28.00 -2.75
N ASP A 9 -29.44 -26.96 -1.97
CA ASP A 9 -30.39 -27.00 -0.85
C ASP A 9 -31.84 -27.11 -1.37
N LEU A 10 -32.16 -26.45 -2.49
CA LEU A 10 -33.45 -26.59 -3.17
C LEU A 10 -33.65 -28.02 -3.70
N ASN A 11 -32.63 -28.61 -4.33
CA ASN A 11 -32.72 -29.98 -4.84
C ASN A 11 -32.91 -31.01 -3.71
N GLN A 12 -32.31 -30.79 -2.54
CA GLN A 12 -32.55 -31.63 -1.37
C GLN A 12 -34.02 -31.56 -0.90
N ALA A 13 -34.61 -30.36 -0.91
CA ALA A 13 -36.01 -30.13 -0.53
C ALA A 13 -37.03 -30.66 -1.56
N THR A 14 -36.66 -30.83 -2.84
CA THR A 14 -37.55 -31.38 -3.88
C THR A 14 -37.72 -32.91 -3.81
N THR A 15 -37.03 -33.60 -2.90
CA THR A 15 -37.13 -35.07 -2.77
C THR A 15 -38.56 -35.52 -2.40
N PRO A 16 -39.21 -36.39 -3.21
CA PRO A 16 -40.59 -36.81 -2.94
C PRO A 16 -40.75 -37.50 -1.58
N GLY A 17 -41.78 -37.12 -0.82
CA GLY A 17 -42.15 -37.77 0.45
C GLY A 17 -41.51 -37.18 1.72
N ARG A 18 -40.79 -36.05 1.63
CA ARG A 18 -40.22 -35.36 2.81
C ARG A 18 -41.22 -34.51 3.59
N PHE A 19 -42.18 -33.91 2.90
CA PHE A 19 -43.22 -33.08 3.50
C PHE A 19 -44.58 -33.76 3.29
N SER A 20 -45.43 -33.73 4.31
CA SER A 20 -46.69 -34.48 4.29
C SER A 20 -47.82 -33.70 3.61
N GLN A 21 -47.75 -32.37 3.64
CA GLN A 21 -48.78 -31.44 3.16
C GLN A 21 -48.21 -30.39 2.17
N ILE A 22 -46.89 -30.33 1.97
CA ILE A 22 -46.27 -29.48 0.94
C ILE A 22 -45.89 -30.31 -0.28
N THR A 23 -46.31 -29.86 -1.46
CA THR A 23 -46.03 -30.49 -2.74
C THR A 23 -45.57 -29.46 -3.78
N GLY A 24 -44.91 -29.91 -4.85
CA GLY A 24 -44.56 -29.04 -5.98
C GLY A 24 -43.43 -28.04 -5.75
N VAL A 25 -42.54 -28.30 -4.77
CA VAL A 25 -41.36 -27.46 -4.45
C VAL A 25 -40.42 -27.37 -5.66
N ARG A 26 -40.29 -26.17 -6.23
CA ARG A 26 -39.45 -25.87 -7.39
C ARG A 26 -38.90 -24.44 -7.33
N ALA A 27 -37.95 -24.11 -8.19
CA ALA A 27 -37.53 -22.72 -8.38
C ALA A 27 -38.69 -21.87 -8.92
N GLY A 28 -38.89 -20.67 -8.37
CA GLY A 28 -39.88 -19.70 -8.84
C GLY A 28 -39.39 -18.87 -10.03
N GLU A 29 -40.08 -17.77 -10.33
CA GLU A 29 -39.79 -16.95 -11.53
C GLU A 29 -38.58 -16.00 -11.36
N GLY A 30 -38.09 -15.80 -10.13
CA GLY A 30 -36.97 -14.92 -9.79
C GLY A 30 -35.72 -15.64 -9.27
N ASP A 31 -34.55 -14.99 -9.40
CA ASP A 31 -33.29 -15.52 -8.86
C ASP A 31 -33.35 -15.58 -7.32
N GLY A 32 -33.20 -16.78 -6.74
CA GLY A 32 -33.40 -17.03 -5.31
C GLY A 32 -34.85 -17.21 -4.84
N SER A 33 -35.83 -17.41 -5.75
CA SER A 33 -37.22 -17.69 -5.37
C SER A 33 -37.59 -19.18 -5.41
N ILE A 34 -38.48 -19.58 -4.50
CA ILE A 34 -38.94 -20.97 -4.28
C ILE A 34 -40.46 -20.96 -4.35
N SER A 35 -41.04 -21.75 -5.25
CA SER A 35 -42.49 -21.92 -5.38
C SER A 35 -42.89 -23.31 -4.88
N PHE A 36 -43.94 -23.37 -4.06
CA PHE A 36 -44.48 -24.62 -3.51
C PHE A 36 -45.98 -24.50 -3.22
N THR A 37 -46.66 -25.64 -3.10
CA THR A 37 -48.10 -25.71 -2.86
C THR A 37 -48.37 -26.45 -1.56
N PHE A 38 -49.12 -25.83 -0.66
CA PHE A 38 -49.62 -26.48 0.54
C PHE A 38 -51.01 -27.07 0.24
N THR A 39 -51.23 -28.35 0.56
CA THR A 39 -52.50 -29.05 0.35
C THR A 39 -53.00 -29.62 1.67
N GLU A 40 -54.19 -29.19 2.10
CA GLU A 40 -54.82 -29.67 3.33
C GLU A 40 -55.45 -31.06 3.10
N PRO A 41 -55.04 -32.11 3.83
CA PRO A 41 -55.50 -33.49 3.59
C PRO A 41 -57.01 -33.70 3.84
N ARG A 42 -57.63 -32.88 4.70
CA ARG A 42 -59.04 -33.04 5.11
C ARG A 42 -60.04 -32.24 4.27
N ALA A 43 -59.61 -31.12 3.69
CA ALA A 43 -60.50 -30.19 2.97
C ALA A 43 -60.29 -30.20 1.44
N GLY A 44 -59.16 -30.76 0.96
CA GLY A 44 -58.83 -30.77 -0.49
C GLY A 44 -58.47 -29.40 -1.07
N ALA A 45 -58.47 -28.35 -0.25
CA ALA A 45 -58.01 -27.01 -0.63
C ALA A 45 -56.48 -27.00 -0.77
N SER A 46 -55.99 -26.41 -1.86
CA SER A 46 -54.56 -26.25 -2.13
C SER A 46 -54.25 -24.77 -2.31
N PHE A 47 -53.21 -24.29 -1.64
CA PHE A 47 -52.78 -22.90 -1.63
C PHE A 47 -51.35 -22.81 -2.17
N GLY A 48 -51.14 -21.96 -3.18
CA GLY A 48 -49.82 -21.68 -3.72
C GLY A 48 -49.09 -20.65 -2.88
N PHE A 49 -47.80 -20.87 -2.66
CA PHE A 49 -46.91 -19.94 -1.98
C PHE A 49 -45.64 -19.75 -2.80
N GLU A 50 -45.09 -18.54 -2.69
CA GLU A 50 -43.76 -18.23 -3.18
C GLU A 50 -42.95 -17.61 -2.03
N ALA A 51 -41.73 -18.10 -1.86
CA ALA A 51 -40.76 -17.60 -0.90
C ALA A 51 -39.54 -17.06 -1.65
N ILE A 52 -39.16 -15.83 -1.34
CA ILE A 52 -37.96 -15.20 -1.89
C ILE A 52 -36.90 -15.21 -0.80
N VAL A 53 -35.72 -15.76 -1.11
CA VAL A 53 -34.57 -15.68 -0.23
C VAL A 53 -33.93 -14.31 -0.40
N HIS A 54 -34.01 -13.50 0.65
CA HIS A 54 -33.41 -12.18 0.72
C HIS A 54 -32.06 -12.25 1.43
N VAL A 55 -31.03 -11.68 0.80
CA VAL A 55 -29.65 -11.68 1.29
C VAL A 55 -29.07 -10.26 1.15
N ALA A 56 -28.36 -9.77 2.16
CA ALA A 56 -27.78 -8.43 2.13
C ALA A 56 -26.54 -8.36 1.21
N ASP A 57 -25.67 -9.38 1.23
CA ASP A 57 -24.62 -9.62 0.24
C ASP A 57 -24.89 -10.92 -0.55
N PRO A 58 -24.67 -10.93 -1.88
CA PRO A 58 -24.74 -12.13 -2.71
C PRO A 58 -23.95 -13.37 -2.23
N HIS A 59 -23.05 -13.29 -1.24
CA HIS A 59 -22.27 -14.42 -0.72
C HIS A 59 -22.75 -14.92 0.66
N ASP A 60 -23.71 -14.27 1.30
CA ASP A 60 -24.09 -14.64 2.68
C ASP A 60 -24.97 -15.90 2.74
N TYR A 61 -25.54 -16.39 1.64
CA TYR A 61 -26.28 -17.65 1.61
C TYR A 61 -25.32 -18.86 1.51
N PRO A 62 -25.45 -19.91 2.36
CA PRO A 62 -26.55 -20.18 3.29
C PRO A 62 -26.35 -19.61 4.72
N SER A 63 -25.22 -18.99 5.03
CA SER A 63 -24.84 -18.57 6.40
C SER A 63 -25.72 -17.49 7.07
N SER A 64 -26.28 -16.55 6.32
CA SER A 64 -27.17 -15.50 6.83
C SER A 64 -28.10 -15.04 5.71
N HIS A 65 -29.39 -15.37 5.84
CA HIS A 65 -30.40 -15.07 4.85
C HIS A 65 -31.78 -15.11 5.49
N THR A 66 -32.73 -14.37 4.94
CA THR A 66 -34.12 -14.32 5.42
C THR A 66 -35.07 -14.78 4.33
N PHE A 67 -36.15 -15.46 4.70
CA PHE A 67 -37.22 -15.80 3.75
C PHE A 67 -38.34 -14.77 3.81
N PHE A 68 -38.72 -14.25 2.64
CA PHE A 68 -39.94 -13.48 2.49
C PHE A 68 -40.99 -14.34 1.78
N VAL A 69 -42.07 -14.68 2.49
CA VAL A 69 -43.09 -15.60 1.98
C VAL A 69 -44.37 -14.84 1.71
N TYR A 70 -44.99 -15.11 0.56
CA TYR A 70 -46.32 -14.62 0.24
C TYR A 70 -47.12 -15.69 -0.49
N SER A 71 -48.44 -15.61 -0.41
CA SER A 71 -49.31 -16.50 -1.18
C SER A 71 -49.48 -16.02 -2.61
N THR A 72 -49.51 -16.95 -3.56
CA THR A 72 -49.84 -16.72 -4.96
C THR A 72 -51.30 -17.06 -5.29
N SER A 73 -52.09 -17.48 -4.30
CA SER A 73 -53.51 -17.83 -4.47
C SER A 73 -54.41 -16.68 -3.99
N GLU A 74 -55.41 -16.31 -4.79
CA GLU A 74 -56.30 -15.18 -4.48
C GLU A 74 -57.27 -15.45 -3.30
N ASP A 75 -57.48 -16.72 -2.95
CA ASP A 75 -58.48 -17.17 -1.96
C ASP A 75 -57.86 -17.80 -0.68
N VAL A 76 -56.75 -17.25 -0.15
CA VAL A 76 -56.16 -17.74 1.12
C VAL A 76 -56.85 -17.14 2.34
N PRO A 77 -57.32 -17.96 3.30
CA PRO A 77 -57.89 -17.47 4.56
C PRO A 77 -56.93 -16.54 5.33
N ALA A 78 -57.46 -15.45 5.87
CA ALA A 78 -56.68 -14.42 6.57
C ALA A 78 -55.91 -14.97 7.78
N GLU A 79 -56.42 -16.04 8.40
CA GLU A 79 -55.80 -16.74 9.51
C GLU A 79 -54.49 -17.43 9.12
N ILE A 80 -54.39 -17.92 7.88
CA ILE A 80 -53.16 -18.54 7.35
C ILE A 80 -52.12 -17.46 7.04
N THR A 81 -52.54 -16.37 6.40
CA THR A 81 -51.65 -15.25 6.06
C THR A 81 -51.08 -14.62 7.34
N GLN A 82 -51.91 -14.41 8.37
CA GLN A 82 -51.45 -13.88 9.66
C GLN A 82 -50.47 -14.83 10.36
N ALA A 83 -50.73 -16.14 10.35
CA ALA A 83 -49.85 -17.11 10.99
C ALA A 83 -48.47 -17.18 10.30
N VAL A 84 -48.43 -17.04 8.97
CA VAL A 84 -47.18 -16.97 8.21
C VAL A 84 -46.43 -15.66 8.53
N ASP A 85 -47.11 -14.52 8.52
CA ASP A 85 -46.50 -13.22 8.82
C ASP A 85 -45.91 -13.16 10.24
N ASP A 86 -46.60 -13.73 11.22
CA ASP A 86 -46.16 -13.76 12.62
C ASP A 86 -44.92 -14.66 12.83
N THR A 87 -44.66 -15.60 11.91
CA THR A 87 -43.53 -16.54 11.99
C THR A 87 -42.34 -16.16 11.10
N VAL A 88 -42.45 -15.13 10.25
CA VAL A 88 -41.34 -14.59 9.45
C VAL A 88 -40.07 -14.30 10.26
N PRO A 89 -40.12 -13.74 11.49
CA PRO A 89 -38.90 -13.50 12.28
C PRO A 89 -38.16 -14.78 12.68
N GLN A 90 -38.81 -15.94 12.61
CA GLN A 90 -38.24 -17.24 12.97
C GLN A 90 -37.53 -17.91 11.79
N PHE A 91 -37.68 -17.37 10.58
CA PHE A 91 -37.07 -17.94 9.36
C PHE A 91 -35.65 -17.41 9.08
N ASP A 92 -35.08 -16.58 9.96
CA ASP A 92 -33.74 -16.03 9.79
C ASP A 92 -32.66 -17.13 9.90
N GLY A 93 -31.91 -17.33 8.83
CA GLY A 93 -30.80 -18.29 8.74
C GLY A 93 -31.21 -19.77 8.66
N LEU A 94 -32.50 -20.10 8.48
CA LEU A 94 -32.93 -21.50 8.37
C LEU A 94 -32.55 -22.14 7.04
N SER A 95 -32.29 -23.46 7.01
CA SER A 95 -32.18 -24.17 5.73
C SER A 95 -33.53 -24.18 5.00
N ILE A 96 -33.53 -24.33 3.66
CA ILE A 96 -34.79 -24.45 2.88
C ILE A 96 -35.67 -25.58 3.43
N HIS A 97 -35.05 -26.66 3.92
CA HIS A 97 -35.76 -27.77 4.54
C HIS A 97 -36.48 -27.36 5.83
N ASP A 98 -35.75 -26.73 6.76
CA ASP A 98 -36.29 -26.38 8.08
C ASP A 98 -37.31 -25.24 7.98
N PHE A 99 -37.10 -24.33 7.03
CA PHE A 99 -38.09 -23.33 6.64
C PHE A 99 -39.41 -23.99 6.19
N LEU A 100 -39.36 -24.92 5.22
CA LEU A 100 -40.57 -25.59 4.72
C LEU A 100 -41.24 -26.47 5.80
N SER A 101 -40.47 -27.16 6.65
CA SER A 101 -41.03 -27.93 7.77
C SER A 101 -41.70 -27.06 8.82
N THR A 102 -41.11 -25.90 9.14
CA THR A 102 -41.69 -24.95 10.09
C THR A 102 -42.96 -24.33 9.52
N LEU A 103 -42.95 -23.98 8.24
CA LEU A 103 -44.09 -23.41 7.55
C LEU A 103 -45.23 -24.43 7.42
N GLU A 104 -44.93 -25.70 7.11
CA GLU A 104 -45.92 -26.79 7.11
C GLU A 104 -46.62 -26.86 8.47
N ARG A 105 -45.86 -26.93 9.57
CA ARG A 105 -46.39 -27.00 10.94
C ARG A 105 -47.28 -25.81 11.30
N VAL A 106 -46.84 -24.60 10.96
CA VAL A 106 -47.54 -23.34 11.29
C VAL A 106 -48.85 -23.23 10.51
N VAL A 107 -48.80 -23.52 9.21
CA VAL A 107 -50.00 -23.47 8.36
C VAL A 107 -50.98 -24.58 8.75
N SER A 108 -50.52 -25.81 9.03
CA SER A 108 -51.39 -26.88 9.54
C SER A 108 -52.08 -26.51 10.87
N ALA A 109 -51.37 -25.85 11.79
CA ALA A 109 -51.93 -25.41 13.07
C ALA A 109 -52.98 -24.31 12.89
N ALA A 110 -52.74 -23.37 11.97
CA ALA A 110 -53.67 -22.31 11.61
C ALA A 110 -54.96 -22.86 10.98
N VAL A 111 -54.85 -23.84 10.07
CA VAL A 111 -56.02 -24.48 9.43
C VAL A 111 -56.84 -25.32 10.43
N GLN A 112 -56.19 -25.90 11.44
CA GLN A 112 -56.86 -26.69 12.48
C GLN A 112 -57.43 -25.83 13.63
N GLY A 113 -57.32 -24.50 13.56
CA GLY A 113 -57.91 -23.58 14.55
C GLY A 113 -57.31 -23.70 15.96
N SER A 114 -56.08 -24.20 16.07
CA SER A 114 -55.39 -24.43 17.35
C SER A 114 -54.40 -23.30 17.60
N SER A 115 -54.51 -22.59 18.74
CA SER A 115 -53.56 -21.53 19.12
C SER A 115 -52.13 -22.08 19.19
N ALA A 116 -51.18 -21.39 18.53
CA ALA A 116 -49.78 -21.78 18.47
C ALA A 116 -49.16 -22.00 19.87
N PRO A 117 -48.35 -23.06 20.09
CA PRO A 117 -47.67 -23.28 21.36
C PRO A 117 -46.52 -22.28 21.56
N SER A 118 -46.34 -21.81 22.79
CA SER A 118 -45.29 -20.89 23.24
C SER A 118 -43.90 -21.53 23.24
N SER A 119 -42.88 -20.71 22.97
CA SER A 119 -41.51 -21.05 22.61
C SER A 119 -40.56 -21.49 23.74
N ASP A 120 -41.03 -22.15 24.80
CA ASP A 120 -40.18 -22.43 26.00
C ASP A 120 -40.01 -23.91 26.38
N GLU A 121 -40.47 -24.86 25.56
CA GLU A 121 -40.18 -26.28 25.80
C GLU A 121 -39.73 -26.95 24.50
N MET A 122 -38.44 -27.33 24.43
CA MET A 122 -37.87 -28.52 23.74
C MET A 122 -36.45 -28.26 23.20
N ILE A 123 -35.41 -28.39 24.05
CA ILE A 123 -34.12 -28.99 23.64
C ILE A 123 -33.59 -29.80 24.83
N ASP A 124 -33.98 -31.07 24.92
CA ASP A 124 -33.18 -32.11 25.56
C ASP A 124 -33.44 -33.41 24.78
N ASP A 125 -32.42 -34.26 24.66
CA ASP A 125 -32.40 -35.55 23.95
C ASP A 125 -32.21 -35.54 22.42
N LEU A 126 -30.95 -35.50 21.94
CA LEU A 126 -30.32 -36.62 21.22
C LEU A 126 -28.88 -36.30 20.79
N ALA A 127 -27.89 -36.89 21.49
CA ALA A 127 -26.54 -37.05 20.95
C ALA A 127 -25.90 -38.33 21.50
N THR A 128 -25.93 -39.40 20.71
CA THR A 128 -25.01 -40.55 20.85
C THR A 128 -24.89 -41.28 19.52
N SER A 129 -23.72 -41.23 18.88
CA SER A 129 -22.92 -42.42 18.59
C SER A 129 -21.55 -42.03 18.00
N SER A 130 -20.53 -42.72 18.51
CA SER A 130 -19.10 -42.64 18.19
C SER A 130 -18.69 -43.76 17.23
N ASP A 131 -17.72 -43.51 16.35
CA ASP A 131 -16.47 -44.29 16.13
C ASP A 131 -15.78 -43.84 14.82
N GLN A 132 -14.56 -43.30 14.86
CA GLN A 132 -13.21 -43.94 14.87
C GLN A 132 -12.63 -44.33 13.49
N GLY A 133 -11.63 -43.54 13.07
CA GLY A 133 -10.31 -44.00 12.56
C GLY A 133 -10.11 -44.26 11.06
N PHE A 134 -9.23 -43.50 10.39
CA PHE A 134 -7.87 -43.89 9.96
C PHE A 134 -7.17 -42.79 9.11
N ILE A 135 -5.84 -42.78 9.14
CA ILE A 135 -4.87 -41.84 8.53
C ILE A 135 -4.42 -42.38 7.16
N ASP A 136 -4.24 -41.51 6.13
CA ASP A 136 -3.03 -41.53 5.28
C ASP A 136 -2.83 -40.32 4.33
N ASP A 137 -1.56 -39.90 4.29
CA ASP A 137 -0.71 -39.30 3.25
C ASP A 137 -1.06 -38.05 2.40
N TYR A 138 0.02 -37.28 2.16
CA TYR A 138 0.09 -35.90 1.66
C TYR A 138 0.59 -35.85 0.20
N GLU A 139 -0.13 -35.19 -0.70
CA GLU A 139 0.39 -34.58 -1.93
C GLU A 139 -0.35 -33.24 -2.20
N PRO A 140 0.31 -32.17 -2.68
CA PRO A 140 -0.27 -30.82 -2.69
C PRO A 140 -1.00 -30.51 -4.00
N SER A 141 -2.30 -30.23 -3.93
CA SER A 141 -3.08 -29.71 -5.07
C SER A 141 -4.26 -28.85 -4.63
N ASP A 142 -4.24 -27.61 -5.15
CA ASP A 142 -5.34 -26.79 -5.65
C ASP A 142 -6.67 -26.71 -4.85
N TRP A 143 -6.85 -25.55 -4.22
CA TRP A 143 -8.09 -24.88 -3.82
C TRP A 143 -9.41 -25.65 -3.93
N THR A 144 -9.82 -26.28 -2.83
CA THR A 144 -11.20 -26.26 -2.31
C THR A 144 -11.14 -26.71 -0.85
N GLU A 145 -11.22 -25.78 0.10
CA GLU A 145 -11.29 -26.11 1.53
C GLU A 145 -12.75 -26.34 1.94
N ASP A 146 -13.13 -27.61 1.97
CA ASP A 146 -14.09 -28.15 2.94
C ASP A 146 -13.36 -28.23 4.30
N GLU A 147 -13.78 -27.45 5.31
CA GLU A 147 -13.65 -27.82 6.73
C GLU A 147 -14.71 -27.06 7.57
N ASP A 148 -15.92 -27.61 7.59
CA ASP A 148 -16.71 -27.61 8.83
C ASP A 148 -15.93 -28.46 9.85
N THR A 149 -15.37 -27.85 10.89
CA THR A 149 -15.37 -28.28 12.30
C THR A 149 -14.30 -27.53 13.12
N PHE A 150 -14.63 -26.42 13.77
CA PHE A 150 -14.00 -26.05 15.05
C PHE A 150 -14.93 -25.16 15.89
N PHE A 151 -15.58 -25.75 16.89
CA PHE A 151 -16.39 -25.05 17.89
C PHE A 151 -15.56 -23.96 18.60
N ALA A 152 -16.03 -22.69 18.56
CA ALA A 152 -15.51 -21.64 19.42
C ALA A 152 -16.64 -20.77 20.01
N ILE A 153 -16.77 -20.90 21.33
CA ILE A 153 -17.61 -20.13 22.25
C ILE A 153 -17.51 -18.61 21.96
N THR A 154 -18.62 -17.97 21.62
CA THR A 154 -18.68 -16.50 21.45
C THR A 154 -18.50 -15.82 22.80
N LYS A 155 -17.30 -15.29 23.04
CA LYS A 155 -17.02 -14.44 24.22
C LYS A 155 -17.86 -13.16 24.14
N ALA A 156 -18.35 -12.68 25.29
CA ALA A 156 -19.14 -11.45 25.36
C ALA A 156 -18.39 -10.23 24.76
N PRO A 157 -19.06 -9.33 24.02
CA PRO A 157 -18.44 -8.17 23.35
C PRO A 157 -17.59 -7.27 24.28
N ALA A 158 -17.98 -7.15 25.56
CA ALA A 158 -17.23 -6.38 26.56
C ALA A 158 -15.83 -6.95 26.83
N ILE A 159 -15.69 -8.29 26.83
CA ILE A 159 -14.41 -8.98 27.07
C ILE A 159 -13.47 -8.75 25.89
N VAL A 160 -14.01 -8.80 24.67
CA VAL A 160 -13.26 -8.53 23.44
C VAL A 160 -12.75 -7.09 23.42
N ARG A 161 -13.62 -6.13 23.75
CA ARG A 161 -13.25 -4.70 23.83
C ARG A 161 -12.17 -4.43 24.89
N GLU A 162 -12.25 -5.06 26.06
CA GLU A 162 -11.22 -4.96 27.10
C GLU A 162 -9.86 -5.47 26.62
N LYS A 163 -9.87 -6.60 25.90
CA LYS A 163 -8.64 -7.18 25.37
C LYS A 163 -8.02 -6.33 24.26
N ILE A 164 -8.84 -5.82 23.32
CA ILE A 164 -8.39 -4.83 22.32
C ILE A 164 -7.76 -3.62 23.01
N ARG A 165 -8.43 -3.07 24.04
CA ARG A 165 -7.91 -1.93 24.80
C ARG A 165 -6.55 -2.24 25.41
N SER A 166 -6.42 -3.37 26.10
CA SER A 166 -5.15 -3.80 26.70
C SER A 166 -4.03 -3.88 25.67
N ASP A 167 -4.31 -4.48 24.52
CA ASP A 167 -3.31 -4.70 23.48
C ASP A 167 -2.92 -3.39 22.76
N LEU A 168 -3.87 -2.47 22.53
CA LEU A 168 -3.60 -1.14 21.97
C LEU A 168 -2.88 -0.22 22.96
N ARG A 169 -3.16 -0.32 24.28
CA ARG A 169 -2.39 0.38 25.32
C ARG A 169 -0.94 -0.07 25.33
N ALA A 170 -0.69 -1.37 25.18
CA ALA A 170 0.68 -1.89 25.07
C ALA A 170 1.40 -1.28 23.86
N VAL A 171 0.73 -1.17 22.70
CA VAL A 171 1.28 -0.51 21.51
C VAL A 171 1.57 0.97 21.77
N LYS A 172 0.66 1.70 22.41
CA LYS A 172 0.84 3.12 22.74
C LYS A 172 1.99 3.35 23.74
N HIS A 173 2.12 2.50 24.76
CA HIS A 173 3.23 2.55 25.71
C HIS A 173 4.59 2.28 25.05
N ALA A 174 4.63 1.49 23.97
CA ALA A 174 5.83 1.29 23.18
C ALA A 174 6.18 2.47 22.24
N GLY A 175 5.39 3.55 22.26
CA GLY A 175 5.66 4.81 21.53
C GLY A 175 5.01 4.92 20.15
N PHE A 176 4.11 4.00 19.80
CA PHE A 176 3.38 4.00 18.53
C PHE A 176 2.03 4.71 18.65
N LYS A 177 1.56 5.29 17.54
CA LYS A 177 0.16 5.74 17.42
C LYS A 177 -0.74 4.59 17.02
N VAL A 178 -1.97 4.63 17.51
CA VAL A 178 -2.99 3.61 17.26
C VAL A 178 -4.29 4.27 16.84
N GLY A 179 -5.01 3.61 15.94
CA GLY A 179 -6.40 3.93 15.61
C GLY A 179 -7.12 2.71 15.07
N TYR A 180 -8.43 2.79 14.89
CA TYR A 180 -9.21 1.68 14.33
C TYR A 180 -10.38 2.13 13.45
N HIS A 181 -10.83 1.26 12.55
CA HIS A 181 -12.07 1.41 11.79
C HIS A 181 -12.95 0.17 11.96
N GLY A 182 -14.27 0.31 11.86
CA GLY A 182 -15.22 -0.80 11.97
C GLY A 182 -15.67 -1.06 13.41
N ASP A 183 -16.28 -2.22 13.63
CA ASP A 183 -16.86 -2.61 14.93
C ASP A 183 -15.86 -3.47 15.72
N PRO A 184 -15.38 -3.04 16.90
CA PRO A 184 -14.50 -3.83 17.77
C PRO A 184 -15.08 -5.19 18.19
N ALA A 185 -16.40 -5.38 18.14
CA ALA A 185 -17.05 -6.66 18.42
C ALA A 185 -17.19 -7.57 17.18
N GLY A 186 -16.90 -7.05 15.99
CA GLY A 186 -16.99 -7.75 14.70
C GLY A 186 -15.74 -7.54 13.84
N SER A 187 -15.96 -7.16 12.58
CA SER A 187 -14.87 -6.86 11.64
C SER A 187 -14.25 -5.50 11.97
N VAL A 188 -12.96 -5.53 12.35
CA VAL A 188 -12.21 -4.34 12.77
C VAL A 188 -10.89 -4.24 12.01
N PHE A 189 -10.57 -3.03 11.58
CA PHE A 189 -9.26 -2.67 11.04
C PHE A 189 -8.50 -1.91 12.12
N VAL A 190 -7.34 -2.42 12.52
CA VAL A 190 -6.45 -1.75 13.47
C VAL A 190 -5.32 -1.08 12.69
N SER A 191 -5.10 0.21 12.93
CA SER A 191 -4.04 1.03 12.35
C SER A 191 -2.98 1.31 13.40
N LEU A 192 -1.75 0.86 13.17
CA LEU A 192 -0.58 1.12 14.01
C LEU A 192 0.41 1.97 13.22
N ALA A 193 0.91 3.06 13.79
CA ALA A 193 1.69 4.03 13.03
C ALA A 193 2.85 4.65 13.82
N ILE A 194 3.94 4.94 13.10
CA ILE A 194 5.11 5.67 13.62
C ILE A 194 5.60 6.67 12.57
N ARG A 195 6.01 7.86 13.01
CA ARG A 195 6.65 8.82 12.10
C ARG A 195 7.99 8.30 11.64
N ILE A 196 8.28 8.46 10.36
CA ILE A 196 9.57 8.11 9.76
C ILE A 196 10.73 8.80 10.50
N ALA A 197 10.56 10.07 10.91
CA ALA A 197 11.56 10.80 11.69
C ALA A 197 11.97 10.11 13.01
N LYS A 198 11.08 9.33 13.64
CA LYS A 198 11.36 8.62 14.90
C LYS A 198 12.14 7.30 14.69
N LEU A 199 12.37 6.88 13.45
CA LEU A 199 13.03 5.60 13.12
C LEU A 199 14.56 5.69 13.09
N GLY A 200 15.15 6.89 13.17
CA GLY A 200 16.60 7.08 13.16
C GLY A 200 17.27 6.80 11.81
N LEU A 201 16.51 6.88 10.71
CA LEU A 201 17.02 6.69 9.35
C LEU A 201 17.90 7.89 8.94
N SER A 202 18.94 7.62 8.15
CA SER A 202 19.75 8.69 7.54
C SER A 202 18.99 9.39 6.41
N GLU A 203 19.33 10.64 6.12
CA GLU A 203 18.79 11.39 4.98
C GLU A 203 19.00 10.65 3.65
N GLU A 204 20.15 9.97 3.51
CA GLU A 204 20.45 9.19 2.31
C GLU A 204 19.53 7.96 2.20
N ALA A 205 19.25 7.27 3.30
CA ALA A 205 18.34 6.14 3.31
C ALA A 205 16.91 6.60 3.04
N MET A 206 16.46 7.69 3.66
CA MET A 206 15.13 8.26 3.41
C MET A 206 14.93 8.67 1.95
N SER A 207 15.95 9.30 1.35
CA SER A 207 15.96 9.64 -0.07
C SER A 207 15.95 8.40 -0.96
N ALA A 208 16.80 7.41 -0.67
CA ALA A 208 16.88 6.16 -1.44
C ALA A 208 15.59 5.32 -1.36
N TRP A 209 14.88 5.37 -0.24
CA TRP A 209 13.64 4.62 0.03
C TRP A 209 12.38 5.41 -0.31
N ASN A 210 12.52 6.71 -0.62
CA ASN A 210 11.43 7.64 -0.91
C ASN A 210 10.36 7.68 0.18
N VAL A 211 10.86 7.90 1.40
CA VAL A 211 10.06 8.16 2.59
C VAL A 211 10.37 9.57 3.08
N ARG A 212 9.35 10.28 3.56
CA ARG A 212 9.53 11.63 4.11
C ARG A 212 9.53 11.59 5.64
N PRO A 213 10.34 12.43 6.32
CA PRO A 213 10.34 12.50 7.78
C PRO A 213 8.95 12.77 8.40
N THR A 214 8.10 13.49 7.67
CA THR A 214 6.75 13.88 8.08
C THR A 214 5.70 12.78 7.91
N GLU A 215 5.95 11.77 7.06
CA GLU A 215 5.03 10.66 6.82
C GLU A 215 5.03 9.68 8.01
N TYR A 216 3.94 8.93 8.12
CA TYR A 216 3.82 7.77 8.99
C TYR A 216 4.05 6.49 8.18
N LEU A 217 4.83 5.57 8.75
CA LEU A 217 4.77 4.16 8.39
C LEU A 217 3.59 3.53 9.14
N VAL A 218 2.64 2.98 8.39
CA VAL A 218 1.37 2.45 8.89
C VAL A 218 1.29 0.94 8.63
N LEU A 219 1.01 0.18 9.68
CA LEU A 219 0.61 -1.21 9.64
C LEU A 219 -0.91 -1.29 9.85
N LEU A 220 -1.63 -1.79 8.85
CA LEU A 220 -3.06 -2.10 8.94
C LEU A 220 -3.24 -3.58 9.20
N ILE A 221 -4.04 -3.92 10.21
CA ILE A 221 -4.38 -5.30 10.55
C ILE A 221 -5.89 -5.45 10.43
N ARG A 222 -6.36 -6.27 9.50
CA ARG A 222 -7.76 -6.64 9.37
C ARG A 222 -8.04 -7.89 10.20
N TYR A 223 -9.00 -7.76 11.10
CA TYR A 223 -9.57 -8.86 11.86
C TYR A 223 -11.01 -9.08 11.39
N THR A 224 -11.36 -10.30 10.98
CA THR A 224 -12.78 -10.68 10.79
C THR A 224 -13.51 -10.75 12.13
N ARG A 225 -12.80 -11.29 13.13
CA ARG A 225 -13.07 -11.18 14.56
C ARG A 225 -11.73 -10.96 15.26
N TYR A 226 -11.71 -10.15 16.32
CA TYR A 226 -10.45 -9.92 17.04
C TYR A 226 -9.94 -11.22 17.66
N GLN A 227 -8.69 -11.58 17.38
CA GLN A 227 -8.03 -12.79 17.88
C GLN A 227 -6.82 -12.43 18.73
N THR A 228 -6.74 -13.06 19.91
CA THR A 228 -5.62 -12.88 20.84
C THR A 228 -4.40 -13.71 20.44
N MET A 229 -3.21 -13.37 20.96
CA MET A 229 -2.00 -14.18 20.72
C MET A 229 -2.17 -15.65 21.18
N GLU A 230 -2.95 -15.90 22.22
CA GLU A 230 -3.26 -17.25 22.71
C GLU A 230 -4.09 -18.04 21.69
N GLU A 231 -5.16 -17.44 21.15
CA GLU A 231 -6.00 -18.06 20.13
C GLU A 231 -5.21 -18.31 18.84
N LEU A 232 -4.35 -17.37 18.46
CA LEU A 232 -3.49 -17.49 17.28
C LEU A 232 -2.36 -18.51 17.46
N ASN A 233 -1.93 -18.79 18.69
CA ASN A 233 -0.94 -19.83 18.95
C ASN A 233 -1.55 -21.24 18.85
N ASN A 234 -2.82 -21.38 19.23
CA ASN A 234 -3.51 -22.67 19.34
C ASN A 234 -4.34 -23.04 18.10
N GLY A 235 -4.77 -22.07 17.28
CA GLY A 235 -5.57 -22.30 16.07
C GLY A 235 -4.73 -22.62 14.82
N GLY A 236 -5.30 -23.39 13.89
CA GLY A 236 -4.69 -23.71 12.58
C GLY A 236 -4.61 -22.49 11.68
N ASP A 237 -5.77 -22.01 11.21
CA ASP A 237 -5.86 -20.87 10.29
C ASP A 237 -6.23 -19.54 10.97
N SER A 238 -5.41 -18.54 10.68
CA SER A 238 -5.55 -17.17 11.16
C SER A 238 -6.25 -16.33 10.09
N MET A 239 -7.47 -15.88 10.35
CA MET A 239 -8.26 -14.98 9.48
C MET A 239 -7.80 -13.51 9.57
N ILE A 240 -6.49 -13.30 9.78
CA ILE A 240 -5.87 -11.98 9.92
C ILE A 240 -5.15 -11.64 8.63
N GLN A 241 -5.38 -10.43 8.12
CA GLN A 241 -4.65 -9.89 6.98
C GLN A 241 -3.88 -8.64 7.40
N LEU A 242 -2.60 -8.58 7.08
CA LEU A 242 -1.72 -7.44 7.37
C LEU A 242 -1.36 -6.70 6.08
N ARG A 243 -1.40 -5.37 6.11
CA ARG A 243 -1.01 -4.47 5.01
C ARG A 243 -0.10 -3.35 5.50
N VAL A 244 0.87 -2.94 4.68
CA VAL A 244 1.86 -1.93 5.08
C VAL A 244 1.92 -0.81 4.05
N GLY A 245 1.93 0.43 4.52
CA GLY A 245 2.09 1.58 3.64
C GLY A 245 2.53 2.84 4.35
N LEU A 246 2.59 3.92 3.57
CA LEU A 246 2.95 5.26 4.02
C LEU A 246 1.71 6.14 3.99
N CYS A 247 1.51 6.98 4.99
CA CYS A 247 0.38 7.90 5.04
C CYS A 247 0.80 9.22 5.69
N ASP A 248 0.22 10.33 5.25
CA ASP A 248 0.44 11.63 5.90
C ASP A 248 -0.29 11.73 7.27
N SER A 249 -1.19 10.78 7.55
CA SER A 249 -1.87 10.60 8.84
C SER A 249 -1.48 9.27 9.51
N TYR A 250 -1.63 9.17 10.83
CA TYR A 250 -1.44 7.92 11.57
C TYR A 250 -2.54 6.87 11.27
N LYS A 251 -3.65 7.34 10.68
CA LYS A 251 -4.83 6.55 10.34
C LYS A 251 -5.27 6.93 8.91
N PRO A 252 -5.14 6.03 7.92
CA PRO A 252 -5.69 6.23 6.58
C PRO A 252 -7.21 6.36 6.61
N SER A 253 -7.80 6.97 5.59
CA SER A 253 -9.27 7.05 5.46
C SER A 253 -9.90 5.65 5.39
N PHE A 254 -11.16 5.51 5.80
CA PHE A 254 -11.87 4.22 5.73
C PHE A 254 -11.92 3.67 4.31
N ARG A 255 -12.21 4.53 3.32
CA ARG A 255 -12.20 4.15 1.89
C ARG A 255 -10.82 3.70 1.43
N SER A 256 -9.76 4.40 1.82
CA SER A 256 -8.39 3.99 1.51
C SER A 256 -8.02 2.66 2.16
N THR A 257 -8.51 2.41 3.37
CA THR A 257 -8.31 1.15 4.11
C THR A 257 -9.00 0.00 3.39
N VAL A 258 -10.29 0.14 3.05
CA VAL A 258 -11.06 -0.89 2.33
C VAL A 258 -10.43 -1.19 0.97
N LYS A 259 -10.02 -0.15 0.22
CA LYS A 259 -9.34 -0.32 -1.06
C LYS A 259 -8.05 -1.16 -0.93
N ALA A 260 -7.24 -0.91 0.10
CA ALA A 260 -5.99 -1.64 0.34
C ALA A 260 -6.19 -3.17 0.56
N PHE A 261 -7.38 -3.59 0.99
CA PHE A 261 -7.74 -5.02 1.14
C PHE A 261 -8.55 -5.58 -0.05
N GLN A 262 -9.12 -4.74 -0.91
CA GLN A 262 -9.91 -5.15 -2.09
C GLN A 262 -9.07 -5.44 -3.34
N ASP A 263 -7.88 -4.84 -3.50
CA ASP A 263 -7.00 -5.01 -4.67
C ASP A 263 -6.43 -6.44 -4.87
N THR A 264 -6.91 -7.43 -4.09
CA THR A 264 -6.52 -8.84 -4.16
C THR A 264 -7.34 -9.65 -5.19
N VAL A 265 -8.39 -9.07 -5.80
CA VAL A 265 -9.21 -9.73 -6.84
C VAL A 265 -8.99 -9.00 -8.16
N LEU A 266 -8.47 -9.73 -9.17
CA LEU A 266 -8.22 -9.35 -10.57
C LEU A 266 -8.75 -7.96 -11.04
N PRO A 267 -7.93 -7.15 -11.75
CA PRO A 267 -8.37 -5.84 -12.23
C PRO A 267 -9.43 -5.96 -13.32
N LYS A 268 -10.72 -5.94 -12.95
CA LYS A 268 -11.80 -5.71 -13.89
C LYS A 268 -11.82 -4.23 -14.27
N LYS A 269 -11.69 -3.98 -15.59
CA LYS A 269 -11.86 -2.68 -16.24
C LYS A 269 -13.14 -1.99 -15.73
N GLN A 270 -12.99 -0.98 -14.88
CA GLN A 270 -13.98 0.07 -14.72
C GLN A 270 -13.30 1.42 -14.94
N SER A 271 -14.04 2.27 -15.64
CA SER A 271 -13.63 3.51 -16.30
C SER A 271 -12.89 4.49 -15.41
N ALA A 272 -11.80 5.04 -15.94
CA ALA A 272 -10.91 6.00 -15.32
C ALA A 272 -11.47 7.44 -15.28
N GLU A 273 -12.76 7.62 -15.00
CA GLU A 273 -13.42 8.94 -15.05
C GLU A 273 -13.95 9.44 -13.69
N ALA A 274 -13.70 8.72 -12.58
CA ALA A 274 -14.12 9.13 -11.23
C ALA A 274 -12.95 9.38 -10.27
N ALA A 275 -11.77 9.71 -10.79
CA ALA A 275 -10.55 9.92 -10.00
C ALA A 275 -10.13 11.38 -9.92
N GLU A 276 -11.06 12.30 -9.68
CA GLU A 276 -10.73 13.66 -9.25
C GLU A 276 -11.68 14.10 -8.12
N GLN A 277 -11.06 14.46 -6.98
CA GLN A 277 -11.59 15.06 -5.75
C GLN A 277 -12.11 14.10 -4.64
N ASP A 278 -11.18 13.56 -3.84
CA ASP A 278 -11.44 12.93 -2.53
C ASP A 278 -10.54 13.62 -1.46
N PRO A 279 -11.08 14.17 -0.35
CA PRO A 279 -10.28 14.97 0.59
C PRO A 279 -9.59 14.18 1.72
N GLY A 280 -9.68 12.84 1.77
CA GLY A 280 -9.17 12.03 2.90
C GLY A 280 -7.70 11.55 2.81
N PRO A 281 -7.03 11.20 3.93
CA PRO A 281 -5.66 10.69 3.93
C PRO A 281 -5.52 9.34 3.22
N LEU A 282 -4.64 9.26 2.22
CA LEU A 282 -4.43 8.07 1.38
C LEU A 282 -3.29 7.20 1.90
N LEU A 283 -3.45 5.87 1.84
CA LEU A 283 -2.36 4.91 2.07
C LEU A 283 -1.58 4.72 0.77
N ARG A 284 -0.35 5.22 0.75
CA ARG A 284 0.61 5.08 -0.35
C ARG A 284 1.41 3.80 -0.19
N GLY A 285 1.66 3.09 -1.28
CA GLY A 285 2.52 1.90 -1.28
C GLY A 285 3.95 2.20 -0.85
N LEU A 286 4.56 1.24 -0.15
CA LEU A 286 5.96 1.25 0.27
C LEU A 286 6.85 0.55 -0.78
N PHE A 287 8.10 0.99 -0.95
CA PHE A 287 9.02 0.42 -1.94
C PHE A 287 9.34 -1.08 -1.73
N ILE A 288 9.21 -1.58 -0.50
CA ILE A 288 9.29 -3.01 -0.12
C ILE A 288 7.97 -3.52 0.46
N GLY A 289 6.85 -2.89 0.10
CA GLY A 289 5.52 -3.25 0.61
C GLY A 289 5.18 -4.71 0.33
N ALA A 290 5.25 -5.16 -0.92
CA ALA A 290 4.90 -6.54 -1.29
C ALA A 290 5.77 -7.60 -0.57
N PRO A 291 7.11 -7.49 -0.53
CA PRO A 291 7.94 -8.38 0.29
C PRO A 291 7.56 -8.43 1.77
N LEU A 292 7.31 -7.26 2.38
CA LEU A 292 6.95 -7.19 3.81
C LEU A 292 5.56 -7.76 4.08
N GLU A 293 4.59 -7.49 3.20
CA GLU A 293 3.24 -8.05 3.30
C GLU A 293 3.28 -9.56 3.17
N LYS A 294 4.06 -10.11 2.23
CA LYS A 294 4.26 -11.55 2.09
C LYS A 294 4.86 -12.15 3.36
N LEU A 295 5.92 -11.54 3.88
CA LEU A 295 6.55 -11.96 5.13
C LEU A 295 5.57 -11.95 6.32
N LEU A 296 4.80 -10.88 6.47
CA LEU A 296 3.85 -10.69 7.58
C LEU A 296 2.66 -11.65 7.49
N ASN A 297 2.13 -11.91 6.31
CA ASN A 297 0.95 -12.77 6.15
C ASN A 297 1.31 -14.27 6.10
N GLU A 298 2.42 -14.65 5.47
CA GLU A 298 2.74 -16.07 5.24
C GLU A 298 3.66 -16.68 6.31
N ARG A 299 4.54 -15.89 6.95
CA ARG A 299 5.64 -16.44 7.78
C ARG A 299 5.67 -15.94 9.21
N PHE A 300 5.26 -14.69 9.46
CA PHE A 300 5.39 -14.06 10.78
C PHE A 300 4.77 -14.89 11.91
N LEU A 301 3.54 -15.38 11.74
CA LEU A 301 2.88 -16.17 12.79
C LEU A 301 3.61 -17.49 13.07
N GLY A 302 4.09 -18.18 12.02
CA GLY A 302 4.91 -19.39 12.16
C GLY A 302 6.23 -19.15 12.90
N ILE A 303 6.92 -18.06 12.56
CA ILE A 303 8.15 -17.63 13.23
C ILE A 303 7.89 -17.29 14.70
N ALA A 304 6.80 -16.57 15.00
CA ALA A 304 6.41 -16.22 16.37
C ALA A 304 6.10 -17.47 17.21
N ARG A 305 5.40 -18.47 16.64
CA ARG A 305 5.12 -19.78 17.29
C ARG A 305 6.40 -20.55 17.61
N LEU A 306 7.35 -20.60 16.67
CA LEU A 306 8.66 -21.25 16.90
C LEU A 306 9.41 -20.58 18.05
N ARG A 307 9.37 -19.24 18.12
CA ARG A 307 9.98 -18.49 19.20
C ARG A 307 9.35 -18.81 20.56
N LEU A 308 8.02 -18.85 20.64
CA LEU A 308 7.28 -19.22 21.86
C LEU A 308 7.59 -20.65 22.31
N LYS A 309 7.71 -21.58 21.36
CA LYS A 309 7.92 -23.00 21.63
C LYS A 309 9.33 -23.32 22.12
N TYR A 310 10.35 -22.73 21.50
CA TYR A 310 11.76 -23.08 21.76
C TYR A 310 12.57 -22.00 22.48
N GLY A 311 11.99 -20.81 22.71
CA GLY A 311 12.68 -19.70 23.36
C GLY A 311 13.76 -19.04 22.49
N PHE A 312 13.62 -19.11 21.16
CA PHE A 312 14.59 -18.57 20.21
C PHE A 312 14.69 -17.04 20.23
N SER A 313 15.81 -16.52 19.70
CA SER A 313 15.90 -15.13 19.23
C SER A 313 15.12 -14.94 17.91
N TRP A 314 15.01 -13.72 17.38
CA TRP A 314 14.25 -13.49 16.12
C TRP A 314 15.03 -14.08 14.97
N THR A 315 16.34 -13.83 14.96
CA THR A 315 17.27 -14.38 14.00
C THR A 315 17.27 -15.91 14.02
N ALA A 316 17.26 -16.53 15.20
CA ALA A 316 17.22 -17.98 15.33
C ALA A 316 15.90 -18.59 14.84
N ALA A 317 14.76 -17.98 15.18
CA ALA A 317 13.45 -18.45 14.74
C ALA A 317 13.27 -18.30 13.22
N GLU A 318 13.75 -17.20 12.63
CA GLU A 318 13.78 -16.96 11.19
C GLU A 318 14.63 -18.00 10.46
N LEU A 319 15.83 -18.28 10.99
CA LEU A 319 16.74 -19.28 10.43
C LEU A 319 16.13 -20.68 10.50
N PHE A 320 15.57 -21.07 11.65
CA PHE A 320 14.93 -22.37 11.81
C PHE A 320 13.72 -22.52 10.87
N PHE A 321 12.87 -21.50 10.77
CA PHE A 321 11.72 -21.50 9.86
C PHE A 321 12.19 -21.71 8.42
N HIS A 322 13.22 -20.98 7.98
CA HIS A 322 13.76 -21.13 6.63
C HIS A 322 14.36 -22.53 6.39
N THR A 323 15.17 -23.06 7.32
CA THR A 323 15.79 -24.39 7.18
C THR A 323 14.77 -25.53 7.21
N SER A 324 13.64 -25.33 7.90
CA SER A 324 12.53 -26.30 7.94
C SER A 324 11.69 -26.35 6.65
N GLN A 325 11.85 -25.39 5.71
CA GLN A 325 11.13 -25.43 4.44
C GLN A 325 11.62 -26.60 3.59
N GLY A 326 10.78 -27.64 3.45
CA GLY A 326 11.09 -28.85 2.70
C GLY A 326 11.98 -29.87 3.43
N LYS A 327 12.22 -29.69 4.75
CA LYS A 327 12.94 -30.65 5.59
C LYS A 327 12.20 -30.87 6.92
N VAL A 328 12.02 -32.13 7.31
CA VAL A 328 11.49 -32.48 8.63
C VAL A 328 12.62 -32.30 9.66
N LEU A 329 12.60 -31.19 10.39
CA LEU A 329 13.50 -30.98 11.52
C LEU A 329 12.88 -31.55 12.79
N SER A 330 13.67 -32.32 13.53
CA SER A 330 13.27 -32.87 14.82
C SER A 330 13.34 -31.81 15.93
N PRO A 331 12.60 -31.99 17.04
CA PRO A 331 12.74 -31.14 18.22
C PRO A 331 14.16 -31.10 18.80
N HIS A 332 15.01 -32.09 18.51
CA HIS A 332 16.42 -32.08 18.93
C HIS A 332 17.27 -31.12 18.11
N ASP A 333 16.94 -30.92 16.83
CA ASP A 333 17.69 -30.02 15.94
C ASP A 333 17.58 -28.56 16.39
N ALA A 334 16.47 -28.21 17.06
CA ALA A 334 16.22 -26.88 17.64
C ALA A 334 17.29 -26.45 18.66
N HIS A 335 17.99 -27.39 19.29
CA HIS A 335 19.03 -27.09 20.29
C HIS A 335 20.46 -27.15 19.72
N SER A 336 20.63 -27.31 18.40
CA SER A 336 21.95 -27.30 17.78
C SER A 336 22.59 -25.91 17.86
N GLU A 337 23.93 -25.86 17.86
CA GLU A 337 24.69 -24.61 17.91
C GLU A 337 24.35 -23.66 16.74
N GLU A 338 23.88 -24.20 15.60
CA GLU A 338 23.47 -23.42 14.43
C GLU A 338 22.26 -22.50 14.69
N PHE A 339 21.36 -22.87 15.60
CA PHE A 339 20.17 -22.07 15.93
C PHE A 339 20.32 -21.29 17.25
N MET A 340 21.49 -21.34 17.90
CA MET A 340 21.80 -20.56 19.11
C MET A 340 22.40 -19.19 18.74
N VAL A 341 21.70 -18.45 17.87
CA VAL A 341 22.18 -17.18 17.31
C VAL A 341 21.50 -16.01 18.02
N GLU A 342 22.28 -15.02 18.47
CA GLU A 342 21.73 -13.79 19.07
C GLU A 342 21.32 -12.75 18.02
N ASP A 343 20.37 -11.89 18.38
CA ASP A 343 19.92 -10.75 17.57
C ASP A 343 21.00 -9.64 17.55
N THR A 344 21.94 -9.76 16.63
CA THR A 344 23.00 -8.75 16.38
C THR A 344 22.61 -7.83 15.22
N TRP A 345 23.20 -6.64 15.13
CA TRP A 345 22.94 -5.67 14.07
C TRP A 345 24.22 -4.96 13.65
N VAL A 346 24.37 -4.63 12.36
CA VAL A 346 25.55 -3.88 11.86
C VAL A 346 25.60 -2.49 12.48
N THR A 347 24.44 -1.83 12.59
CA THR A 347 24.28 -0.56 13.31
C THR A 347 23.46 -0.73 14.58
N PRO A 348 23.72 0.07 15.64
CA PRO A 348 22.89 0.03 16.85
C PRO A 348 21.41 0.24 16.47
N ALA A 349 20.56 -0.72 16.82
CA ALA A 349 19.13 -0.59 16.60
C ALA A 349 18.54 0.47 17.55
N PRO A 350 17.45 1.15 17.18
CA PRO A 350 16.69 1.98 18.11
C PRO A 350 16.32 1.22 19.38
N ASP A 351 16.18 1.92 20.51
CA ASP A 351 15.95 1.28 21.82
C ASP A 351 14.72 0.36 21.81
N PHE A 352 13.64 0.74 21.13
CA PHE A 352 12.42 -0.06 21.01
C PHE A 352 12.59 -1.38 20.23
N LEU A 353 13.64 -1.52 19.41
CA LEU A 353 13.97 -2.79 18.74
C LEU A 353 14.90 -3.69 19.59
N ARG A 354 15.50 -3.16 20.64
CA ARG A 354 16.34 -3.93 21.57
C ARG A 354 15.54 -4.59 22.69
N THR A 355 14.36 -4.07 22.98
CA THR A 355 13.43 -4.62 23.98
C THR A 355 12.76 -5.88 23.43
N ASP A 356 12.97 -7.03 24.08
CA ASP A 356 12.27 -8.27 23.75
C ASP A 356 10.96 -8.37 24.56
N HIS A 357 9.89 -7.85 23.98
CA HIS A 357 8.56 -7.85 24.61
C HIS A 357 8.01 -9.26 24.90
N MET A 358 8.47 -10.30 24.20
CA MET A 358 8.07 -11.68 24.48
C MET A 358 8.79 -12.22 25.72
N ALA A 359 10.08 -11.91 25.86
CA ALA A 359 10.87 -12.23 27.04
C ALA A 359 10.40 -11.42 28.27
N ASP A 360 10.11 -10.12 28.12
CA ASP A 360 9.63 -9.25 29.20
C ASP A 360 8.23 -9.66 29.70
N ALA A 361 7.38 -10.19 28.81
CA ALA A 361 6.10 -10.79 29.18
C ALA A 361 6.26 -12.17 29.85
N GLY A 362 7.49 -12.67 29.99
CA GLY A 362 7.80 -13.99 30.54
C GLY A 362 7.28 -15.14 29.66
N LEU A 363 7.19 -14.93 28.34
CA LEU A 363 6.57 -15.86 27.38
C LEU A 363 5.11 -16.23 27.73
N CYS A 364 4.43 -15.39 28.52
CA CYS A 364 3.07 -15.62 28.97
C CYS A 364 2.06 -15.15 27.90
N LEU A 365 1.51 -16.09 27.12
CA LEU A 365 0.59 -15.84 25.99
C LEU A 365 -0.50 -14.78 26.26
N PRO A 366 -1.23 -14.77 27.40
CA PRO A 366 -2.30 -13.79 27.63
C PRO A 366 -1.81 -12.34 27.76
N LYS A 367 -0.54 -12.15 28.12
CA LYS A 367 0.09 -10.83 28.30
C LYS A 367 0.73 -10.29 27.01
N ILE A 368 0.82 -11.12 25.97
CA ILE A 368 1.46 -10.75 24.71
C ILE A 368 0.42 -10.08 23.80
N SER A 369 0.71 -8.86 23.35
CA SER A 369 -0.09 -8.12 22.37
C SER A 369 0.37 -8.49 20.95
N PHE A 370 -0.48 -9.17 20.19
CA PHE A 370 -0.19 -9.51 18.80
C PHE A 370 0.03 -8.25 17.92
N PRO A 371 -0.81 -7.19 17.99
CA PRO A 371 -0.57 -5.96 17.25
C PRO A 371 0.82 -5.36 17.51
N LEU A 372 1.27 -5.36 18.77
CA LEU A 372 2.60 -4.88 19.14
C LEU A 372 3.70 -5.75 18.54
N LEU A 373 3.59 -7.08 18.65
CA LEU A 373 4.59 -7.98 18.06
C LEU A 373 4.67 -7.82 16.55
N ALA A 374 3.55 -7.73 15.85
CA ALA A 374 3.50 -7.52 14.41
C ALA A 374 4.18 -6.20 14.02
N MET A 375 3.91 -5.12 14.75
CA MET A 375 4.56 -3.82 14.52
C MET A 375 6.07 -3.86 14.76
N LEU A 376 6.52 -4.50 15.83
CA LEU A 376 7.96 -4.63 16.13
C LEU A 376 8.69 -5.50 15.12
N PHE A 377 8.06 -6.59 14.68
CA PHE A 377 8.59 -7.44 13.62
C PHE A 377 8.66 -6.70 12.27
N LEU A 378 7.64 -5.89 11.94
CA LEU A 378 7.70 -4.98 10.81
C LEU A 378 8.85 -3.97 10.96
N MET A 379 9.00 -3.35 12.13
CA MET A 379 10.09 -2.38 12.39
C MET A 379 11.46 -3.02 12.20
N ARG A 380 11.64 -4.26 12.66
CA ARG A 380 12.86 -5.05 12.47
C ARG A 380 13.19 -5.16 10.98
N HIS A 381 12.24 -5.60 10.16
CA HIS A 381 12.45 -5.81 8.73
C HIS A 381 12.43 -4.54 7.88
N PHE A 382 11.87 -3.43 8.39
CA PHE A 382 11.87 -2.15 7.70
C PHE A 382 13.13 -1.32 8.00
N ILE A 383 13.47 -1.09 9.27
CA ILE A 383 14.64 -0.29 9.66
C ILE A 383 15.93 -0.99 9.22
N LYS A 384 15.95 -2.32 9.29
CA LYS A 384 17.10 -3.16 8.93
C LYS A 384 16.91 -3.89 7.61
N CYS A 385 16.04 -3.39 6.74
CA CYS A 385 15.71 -4.00 5.44
C CYS A 385 16.93 -4.32 4.57
N THR A 386 18.04 -3.62 4.77
CA THR A 386 19.30 -3.81 4.05
C THR A 386 20.16 -4.96 4.60
N GLU A 387 19.85 -5.48 5.79
CA GLU A 387 20.48 -6.67 6.38
C GLU A 387 19.68 -7.96 6.04
N PHE A 388 18.59 -7.87 5.28
CA PHE A 388 17.75 -9.02 4.92
C PHE A 388 17.56 -9.16 3.41
N CYS A 389 17.52 -10.39 2.92
CA CYS A 389 17.11 -10.66 1.55
C CYS A 389 15.62 -10.35 1.36
N LEU A 390 15.26 -9.60 0.32
CA LEU A 390 13.86 -9.26 0.02
C LEU A 390 12.95 -10.46 -0.32
N VAL A 391 13.53 -11.62 -0.62
CA VAL A 391 12.77 -12.79 -1.05
C VAL A 391 12.71 -13.88 0.02
N CYS A 392 13.87 -14.33 0.51
CA CYS A 392 13.90 -15.35 1.54
C CYS A 392 13.78 -14.78 2.96
N HIS A 393 13.92 -13.46 3.13
CA HIS A 393 13.94 -12.76 4.43
C HIS A 393 15.01 -13.27 5.40
N CYS A 394 15.98 -14.04 4.89
CA CYS A 394 17.15 -14.44 5.68
C CYS A 394 18.09 -13.26 5.83
N LYS A 395 18.67 -13.16 7.01
CA LYS A 395 19.70 -12.17 7.30
C LYS A 395 20.94 -12.43 6.44
N THR A 396 21.47 -11.38 5.82
CA THR A 396 22.72 -11.42 5.08
C THR A 396 23.86 -11.08 6.04
N TYR A 397 24.97 -11.83 5.98
CA TYR A 397 26.09 -11.68 6.92
C TYR A 397 27.07 -10.55 6.56
N ASP A 398 26.61 -9.58 5.77
CA ASP A 398 27.44 -8.48 5.33
C ASP A 398 27.61 -7.49 6.50
N SER A 399 28.86 -7.22 6.90
CA SER A 399 29.16 -6.32 8.03
C SER A 399 29.02 -4.84 7.66
N PHE A 400 28.39 -4.56 6.52
CA PHE A 400 28.32 -3.27 5.87
C PHE A 400 26.86 -2.84 5.70
N GLU A 401 26.54 -1.63 6.14
CA GLU A 401 25.19 -1.07 6.03
C GLU A 401 24.93 -0.62 4.58
N ALA A 402 24.21 -1.44 3.83
CA ALA A 402 23.77 -1.06 2.50
C ALA A 402 22.68 0.02 2.56
N LEU A 403 22.61 0.86 1.53
CA LEU A 403 21.62 1.93 1.40
C LEU A 403 20.30 1.45 0.79
N LYS A 404 20.31 0.37 0.00
CA LYS A 404 19.11 -0.24 -0.58
C LYS A 404 19.05 -1.74 -0.25
N PRO A 405 17.87 -2.28 0.09
CA PRO A 405 17.66 -3.72 0.22
C PRO A 405 18.01 -4.45 -1.08
N TYR A 406 18.45 -5.70 -0.95
CA TYR A 406 18.88 -6.51 -2.08
C TYR A 406 18.43 -7.96 -1.94
N VAL A 407 18.66 -8.72 -2.99
CA VAL A 407 18.41 -10.16 -3.05
C VAL A 407 19.72 -10.89 -2.83
N CYS A 408 19.70 -11.94 -2.02
CA CYS A 408 20.87 -12.78 -1.80
C CYS A 408 21.34 -13.48 -3.09
N SER A 409 22.53 -14.06 -3.07
CA SER A 409 23.13 -14.75 -4.23
C SER A 409 22.45 -16.08 -4.61
N ASN A 410 21.42 -16.51 -3.88
CA ASN A 410 20.67 -17.72 -4.24
C ASN A 410 19.90 -17.51 -5.54
N GLY A 411 20.16 -18.36 -6.54
CA GLY A 411 19.51 -18.29 -7.86
C GLY A 411 17.98 -18.34 -7.79
N LEU A 412 17.40 -19.08 -6.84
CA LEU A 412 15.94 -19.13 -6.64
C LEU A 412 15.39 -17.79 -6.16
N CYS A 413 16.11 -17.11 -5.25
CA CYS A 413 15.70 -15.80 -4.77
C CYS A 413 15.77 -14.75 -5.88
N LEU A 414 16.83 -14.78 -6.70
CA LEU A 414 16.95 -13.88 -7.85
C LEU A 414 15.83 -14.12 -8.88
N PHE A 415 15.54 -15.39 -9.18
CA PHE A 415 14.42 -15.76 -10.05
C PHE A 415 13.09 -15.24 -9.49
N GLN A 416 12.78 -15.55 -8.22
CA GLN A 416 11.54 -15.13 -7.59
C GLN A 416 11.38 -13.61 -7.52
N TYR A 417 12.48 -12.89 -7.28
CA TYR A 417 12.50 -11.44 -7.30
C TYR A 417 12.08 -10.87 -8.66
N ILE A 418 12.65 -11.41 -9.75
CA ILE A 418 12.41 -10.92 -11.11
C ILE A 418 11.03 -11.33 -11.60
N THR A 419 10.66 -12.60 -11.42
CA THR A 419 9.43 -13.18 -11.97
C THR A 419 8.18 -12.75 -11.20
N PHE A 420 8.26 -12.64 -9.86
CA PHE A 420 7.12 -12.24 -9.03
C PHE A 420 7.16 -10.77 -8.61
N GLY A 421 8.14 -9.99 -9.07
CA GLY A 421 8.24 -8.56 -8.79
C GLY A 421 8.43 -8.22 -7.31
N MET A 422 9.13 -9.06 -6.55
CA MET A 422 9.32 -8.91 -5.09
C MET A 422 10.39 -7.85 -4.73
N GLY A 423 10.46 -6.75 -5.47
CA GLY A 423 11.46 -5.67 -5.32
C GLY A 423 10.86 -4.27 -5.34
N PRO A 424 11.70 -3.21 -5.31
CA PRO A 424 11.25 -1.88 -5.72
C PRO A 424 10.57 -2.04 -7.07
N SER A 425 9.32 -1.59 -7.17
CA SER A 425 8.58 -1.65 -8.42
C SER A 425 9.44 -1.06 -9.53
N LEU A 426 9.65 -1.80 -10.62
CA LEU A 426 10.38 -1.31 -11.79
C LEU A 426 9.79 0.04 -12.25
N GLU A 427 8.48 0.18 -12.15
CA GLU A 427 7.73 1.39 -12.44
C GLU A 427 8.07 2.55 -11.49
N TYR A 428 8.46 2.28 -10.26
CA TYR A 428 8.98 3.28 -9.33
C TYR A 428 10.38 3.75 -9.74
N GLU A 429 11.27 2.85 -10.14
CA GLU A 429 12.62 3.22 -10.59
C GLU A 429 12.60 4.03 -11.88
N ILE A 430 11.74 3.64 -12.83
CA ILE A 430 11.52 4.40 -14.08
C ILE A 430 11.05 5.83 -13.81
N ARG A 431 10.12 6.03 -12.86
CA ARG A 431 9.61 7.37 -12.53
C ARG A 431 10.62 8.20 -11.74
N SER A 432 11.29 7.58 -10.76
CA SER A 432 12.19 8.31 -9.84
C SER A 432 13.53 8.65 -10.49
N GLN A 433 14.08 7.80 -11.35
CA GLN A 433 15.40 7.97 -11.95
C GLN A 433 15.45 7.54 -13.42
N PRO A 434 14.69 8.22 -14.30
CA PRO A 434 14.56 7.82 -15.71
C PRO A 434 15.91 7.74 -16.44
N TYR A 435 16.83 8.66 -16.17
CA TYR A 435 18.14 8.68 -16.81
C TYR A 435 19.08 7.55 -16.32
N VAL A 436 18.90 7.07 -15.09
CA VAL A 436 19.64 5.90 -14.60
C VAL A 436 19.15 4.66 -15.34
N VAL A 437 17.83 4.48 -15.47
CA VAL A 437 17.25 3.36 -16.22
C VAL A 437 17.68 3.40 -17.69
N ASP A 438 17.61 4.56 -18.35
CA ASP A 438 18.07 4.75 -19.74
C ASP A 438 19.54 4.35 -19.92
N MET A 439 20.39 4.78 -18.99
CA MET A 439 21.80 4.40 -18.97
C MET A 439 21.97 2.88 -18.82
N LEU A 440 21.31 2.24 -17.85
CA LEU A 440 21.46 0.79 -17.62
C LEU A 440 21.02 -0.04 -18.82
N VAL A 441 19.89 0.31 -19.44
CA VAL A 441 19.41 -0.33 -20.68
C VAL A 441 20.39 -0.12 -21.83
N SER A 442 20.90 1.09 -22.00
CA SER A 442 21.87 1.41 -23.06
C SER A 442 23.18 0.62 -22.92
N LEU A 443 23.68 0.46 -21.69
CA LEU A 443 24.90 -0.30 -21.41
C LEU A 443 24.69 -1.81 -21.62
N ALA A 444 23.54 -2.36 -21.20
CA ALA A 444 23.18 -3.75 -21.44
C ALA A 444 23.06 -4.05 -22.94
N TYR A 445 22.38 -3.16 -23.69
CA TYR A 445 22.25 -3.23 -25.15
C TYR A 445 23.62 -3.20 -25.82
N ALA A 446 24.48 -2.23 -25.48
CA ALA A 446 25.82 -2.11 -26.05
C ALA A 446 26.67 -3.38 -25.79
N ARG A 447 26.59 -3.93 -24.57
CA ARG A 447 27.32 -5.17 -24.23
C ARG A 447 26.82 -6.38 -25.01
N ALA A 448 25.50 -6.55 -25.13
CA ALA A 448 24.90 -7.63 -25.91
C ALA A 448 25.29 -7.51 -27.39
N LYS A 449 25.13 -6.33 -27.99
CA LYS A 449 25.44 -6.05 -29.41
C LYS A 449 26.93 -6.21 -29.72
N SER A 450 27.81 -5.90 -28.77
CA SER A 450 29.27 -6.10 -28.92
C SER A 450 29.73 -7.57 -28.90
N GLY A 451 28.84 -8.52 -28.60
CA GLY A 451 29.21 -9.93 -28.47
C GLY A 451 29.82 -10.30 -27.11
N ARG A 452 29.88 -9.37 -26.14
CA ARG A 452 30.61 -9.54 -24.87
C ARG A 452 29.74 -9.82 -23.65
N LEU A 453 28.41 -9.87 -23.81
CA LEU A 453 27.54 -10.31 -22.73
C LEU A 453 27.73 -11.82 -22.49
N VAL A 454 28.03 -12.20 -21.25
CA VAL A 454 28.33 -13.59 -20.84
C VAL A 454 27.40 -14.06 -19.73
N ASP A 455 26.95 -13.13 -18.90
CA ASP A 455 25.95 -13.29 -17.88
C ASP A 455 24.56 -13.09 -18.49
N PHE A 456 23.82 -14.19 -18.63
CA PHE A 456 22.51 -14.19 -19.25
C PHE A 456 21.40 -14.26 -18.19
N PRO A 457 20.20 -13.73 -18.49
CA PRO A 457 19.02 -13.83 -17.63
C PRO A 457 18.41 -15.24 -17.68
N THR A 458 19.19 -16.26 -17.32
CA THR A 458 18.74 -17.65 -17.38
C THR A 458 17.76 -17.99 -16.28
N GLY A 459 16.83 -18.89 -16.55
CA GLY A 459 15.84 -19.37 -15.60
C GLY A 459 14.59 -18.50 -15.54
N LEU A 460 14.50 -17.37 -16.27
CA LEU A 460 13.34 -16.47 -16.25
C LEU A 460 12.14 -16.96 -17.11
N GLY A 461 12.31 -18.04 -17.89
CA GLY A 461 11.25 -18.53 -18.77
C GLY A 461 10.91 -17.59 -19.93
N LEU A 462 11.89 -16.84 -20.44
CA LEU A 462 11.69 -15.90 -21.54
C LEU A 462 11.39 -16.67 -22.84
N ASN A 463 10.23 -16.41 -23.44
CA ASN A 463 9.91 -16.93 -24.77
C ASN A 463 10.35 -15.93 -25.85
N VAL A 464 11.16 -16.39 -26.78
CA VAL A 464 11.77 -15.60 -27.86
C VAL A 464 11.62 -16.30 -29.21
N PRO A 465 11.79 -15.59 -30.33
CA PRO A 465 11.90 -16.21 -31.65
C PRO A 465 13.12 -17.13 -31.78
N ASP A 466 12.93 -18.32 -32.35
CA ASP A 466 14.03 -19.29 -32.60
C ASP A 466 15.04 -18.80 -33.65
N THR A 467 14.61 -17.93 -34.57
CA THR A 467 15.45 -17.40 -35.63
C THR A 467 15.44 -15.87 -35.63
N LEU A 468 16.64 -15.31 -35.50
CA LEU A 468 16.88 -13.88 -35.43
C LEU A 468 17.30 -13.39 -36.81
N VAL A 469 16.73 -12.28 -37.27
CA VAL A 469 17.11 -11.63 -38.52
C VAL A 469 18.63 -11.44 -38.54
N PRO A 470 19.35 -11.84 -39.61
CA PRO A 470 20.75 -11.50 -39.73
C PRO A 470 20.90 -9.98 -39.88
N ASP A 471 21.48 -9.33 -38.87
CA ASP A 471 21.93 -7.94 -38.94
C ASP A 471 22.85 -7.75 -40.16
N SER A 472 22.63 -6.67 -40.91
CA SER A 472 23.48 -6.22 -42.02
C SER A 472 24.88 -5.75 -41.58
N ASP A 473 25.15 -5.67 -40.28
CA ASP A 473 26.36 -5.05 -39.71
C ASP A 473 27.56 -6.01 -39.48
N THR A 474 27.51 -7.26 -39.93
CA THR A 474 28.65 -8.19 -39.84
C THR A 474 29.74 -7.96 -40.90
N ALA A 475 30.04 -6.69 -41.20
CA ALA A 475 31.29 -6.29 -41.85
C ALA A 475 32.37 -5.96 -40.79
N VAL A 476 32.64 -6.89 -39.87
CA VAL A 476 33.83 -6.78 -39.03
C VAL A 476 35.04 -7.18 -39.89
N ARG A 477 35.90 -6.19 -40.14
CA ARG A 477 37.19 -6.31 -40.83
C ARG A 477 38.00 -7.47 -40.24
N VAL A 478 38.02 -8.60 -40.94
CA VAL A 478 39.06 -9.62 -40.79
C VAL A 478 40.38 -8.95 -41.20
N GLY A 479 41.43 -9.19 -40.41
CA GLY A 479 42.79 -8.71 -40.70
C GLY A 479 43.27 -9.09 -42.11
N PRO A 480 44.40 -8.51 -42.56
CA PRO A 480 44.84 -8.63 -43.94
C PRO A 480 45.37 -10.04 -44.20
N ASN A 481 44.49 -10.96 -44.59
CA ASN A 481 44.77 -12.18 -45.37
C ASN A 481 43.45 -12.94 -45.63
N PRO A 482 42.91 -12.96 -46.87
CA PRO A 482 41.74 -13.77 -47.18
C PRO A 482 42.15 -15.22 -47.47
N PRO A 483 41.51 -16.24 -46.89
CA PRO A 483 41.54 -17.57 -47.49
C PRO A 483 40.52 -17.60 -48.63
N SER A 484 40.99 -18.01 -49.80
CA SER A 484 40.18 -18.29 -50.97
C SER A 484 39.26 -19.49 -50.71
N SER A 485 37.94 -19.27 -50.61
CA SER A 485 36.99 -20.30 -51.00
C SER A 485 35.68 -19.68 -51.49
N ASN A 486 35.39 -19.89 -52.77
CA ASN A 486 34.07 -19.70 -53.35
C ASN A 486 33.10 -20.69 -52.69
N GLN A 487 32.28 -20.21 -51.75
CA GLN A 487 31.02 -20.86 -51.39
C GLN A 487 29.88 -19.91 -51.65
N VAL A 488 29.04 -20.30 -52.61
CA VAL A 488 27.75 -19.68 -52.89
C VAL A 488 26.88 -19.85 -51.65
N HIS A 489 26.64 -18.76 -50.92
CA HIS A 489 25.68 -18.75 -49.81
C HIS A 489 24.26 -18.87 -50.37
N THR A 490 23.72 -20.09 -50.34
CA THR A 490 22.28 -20.31 -50.45
C THR A 490 21.62 -19.80 -49.18
N VAL A 491 20.71 -18.83 -49.32
CA VAL A 491 19.88 -18.30 -48.23
C VAL A 491 18.95 -19.43 -47.76
N ARG A 492 19.35 -20.18 -46.73
CA ARG A 492 18.49 -21.20 -46.10
C ARG A 492 17.33 -20.49 -45.40
N THR A 493 16.10 -20.87 -45.76
CA THR A 493 14.88 -20.51 -45.02
C THR A 493 14.98 -21.01 -43.58
N PRO A 494 14.53 -20.22 -42.57
CA PRO A 494 14.64 -20.63 -41.18
C PRO A 494 13.70 -21.81 -40.89
N PRO A 495 14.13 -22.84 -40.13
CA PRO A 495 13.20 -23.81 -39.59
C PRO A 495 12.20 -23.06 -38.67
N HIS A 496 10.90 -23.33 -38.79
CA HIS A 496 9.81 -22.71 -38.02
C HIS A 496 9.37 -21.28 -38.43
N ALA A 497 9.69 -20.82 -39.65
CA ALA A 497 9.05 -19.62 -40.21
C ALA A 497 7.70 -19.97 -40.88
N TYR A 498 6.65 -19.20 -40.59
CA TYR A 498 5.33 -19.32 -41.20
C TYR A 498 5.18 -18.34 -42.36
N GLU A 499 4.59 -18.80 -43.46
CA GLU A 499 4.27 -17.97 -44.63
C GLU A 499 2.82 -17.47 -44.54
N ALA A 500 2.63 -16.19 -44.84
CA ALA A 500 1.32 -15.53 -44.81
C ALA A 500 1.28 -14.34 -45.76
N THR A 501 0.08 -13.92 -46.13
CA THR A 501 -0.16 -12.66 -46.84
C THR A 501 -0.56 -11.59 -45.84
N LEU A 502 0.29 -10.58 -45.62
CA LEU A 502 0.02 -9.43 -44.76
C LEU A 502 -0.82 -8.39 -45.51
N ILE A 503 -2.01 -8.12 -45.00
CA ILE A 503 -2.89 -7.02 -45.41
C ILE A 503 -2.59 -5.82 -44.51
N THR A 504 -1.83 -4.85 -45.02
CA THR A 504 -1.31 -3.73 -44.23
C THR A 504 -2.38 -2.71 -43.81
N THR A 505 -3.47 -2.59 -44.57
CA THR A 505 -4.58 -1.66 -44.28
C THR A 505 -5.39 -2.06 -43.05
N ARG A 506 -5.41 -3.35 -42.69
CA ARG A 506 -6.11 -3.89 -41.52
C ARG A 506 -5.18 -4.50 -40.48
N MET A 507 -3.87 -4.57 -40.78
CA MET A 507 -2.89 -5.32 -39.99
C MET A 507 -3.34 -6.76 -39.75
N GLU A 508 -3.70 -7.47 -40.83
CA GLU A 508 -4.16 -8.87 -40.78
C GLU A 508 -3.23 -9.78 -41.57
N LEU A 509 -2.89 -10.94 -41.02
CA LEU A 509 -2.23 -12.01 -41.74
C LEU A 509 -3.28 -12.98 -42.28
N SER A 510 -3.28 -13.20 -43.59
CA SER A 510 -4.11 -14.20 -44.25
C SER A 510 -3.28 -15.46 -44.52
N HIS A 511 -3.81 -16.59 -44.08
CA HIS A 511 -3.23 -17.90 -44.29
C HIS A 511 -4.12 -18.79 -45.16
N ALA A 512 -3.47 -19.72 -45.88
CA ALA A 512 -4.19 -20.79 -46.58
C ALA A 512 -4.79 -21.84 -45.61
N PHE A 513 -4.25 -21.94 -44.39
CA PHE A 513 -4.65 -22.90 -43.34
C PHE A 513 -4.62 -22.24 -41.96
N VAL A 514 -5.38 -22.74 -40.99
CA VAL A 514 -5.40 -22.19 -39.62
C VAL A 514 -4.02 -22.33 -38.96
N PRO A 515 -3.35 -21.23 -38.57
CA PRO A 515 -2.02 -21.29 -37.99
C PRO A 515 -2.06 -21.75 -36.52
N GLN A 516 -0.99 -22.40 -36.04
CA GLN A 516 -0.81 -22.75 -34.62
C GLN A 516 -0.33 -21.55 -33.79
N VAL A 517 -1.12 -20.49 -33.77
CA VAL A 517 -0.85 -19.27 -33.00
C VAL A 517 -1.99 -19.07 -32.01
N ASN A 518 -1.71 -18.56 -30.82
CA ASN A 518 -2.75 -18.24 -29.82
C ASN A 518 -2.91 -16.72 -29.66
N VAL A 519 -4.13 -16.29 -29.29
CA VAL A 519 -4.39 -14.89 -28.92
C VAL A 519 -3.47 -14.48 -27.77
N GLY A 520 -2.84 -13.32 -27.91
CA GLY A 520 -1.87 -12.80 -26.95
C GLY A 520 -0.42 -13.19 -27.23
N ASN A 521 -0.14 -14.13 -28.14
CA ASN A 521 1.23 -14.42 -28.56
C ASN A 521 1.86 -13.23 -29.29
N TRP A 522 3.17 -13.07 -29.10
CA TRP A 522 3.98 -12.14 -29.86
C TRP A 522 4.59 -12.85 -31.06
N ILE A 523 4.67 -12.14 -32.19
CA ILE A 523 5.28 -12.61 -33.42
C ILE A 523 6.24 -11.55 -33.97
N VAL A 524 7.20 -12.00 -34.77
CA VAL A 524 8.10 -11.14 -35.55
C VAL A 524 7.90 -11.41 -37.02
N ILE A 525 7.52 -10.37 -37.76
CA ILE A 525 7.46 -10.37 -39.23
C ILE A 525 8.85 -10.03 -39.76
N LEU A 526 9.43 -10.96 -40.50
CA LEU A 526 10.77 -10.86 -41.07
C LEU A 526 10.71 -10.15 -42.43
N ASN A 527 11.65 -9.24 -42.66
CA ASN A 527 11.79 -8.49 -43.92
C ASN A 527 10.44 -7.96 -44.46
N PRO A 528 9.75 -7.06 -43.73
CA PRO A 528 8.62 -6.35 -44.32
C PRO A 528 9.02 -5.63 -45.62
N GLU A 529 10.30 -5.30 -45.79
CA GLU A 529 10.86 -4.58 -46.94
C GLU A 529 11.81 -5.46 -47.77
N LYS A 530 11.60 -5.57 -49.09
CA LYS A 530 12.65 -5.94 -50.07
C LYS A 530 12.41 -5.27 -51.43
N PRO A 531 13.47 -4.83 -52.14
CA PRO A 531 14.51 -3.90 -51.73
C PRO A 531 14.36 -2.59 -52.51
N VAL A 532 14.00 -1.50 -51.83
CA VAL A 532 14.22 -0.16 -52.38
C VAL A 532 15.04 0.61 -51.36
N ILE A 533 16.36 0.49 -51.49
CA ILE A 533 17.36 1.47 -51.03
C ILE A 533 17.58 1.61 -49.50
N ALA A 534 16.79 0.96 -48.63
CA ALA A 534 17.02 1.04 -47.19
C ALA A 534 18.15 0.09 -46.70
N GLU A 535 19.27 0.66 -46.24
CA GLU A 535 20.43 -0.06 -45.69
C GLU A 535 20.15 -0.78 -44.35
N ASN A 536 18.98 -0.55 -43.73
CA ASN A 536 18.59 -1.13 -42.45
C ASN A 536 17.35 -2.03 -42.56
N LYS A 537 17.54 -3.36 -42.53
CA LYS A 537 16.44 -4.34 -42.48
C LYS A 537 15.81 -4.36 -41.09
N THR A 538 14.72 -3.61 -40.87
CA THR A 538 14.01 -3.62 -39.57
C THR A 538 12.87 -4.64 -39.56
N ALA A 539 12.84 -5.51 -38.55
CA ALA A 539 11.74 -6.45 -38.32
C ALA A 539 10.54 -5.76 -37.66
N TRP A 540 9.33 -6.26 -37.89
CA TRP A 540 8.12 -5.77 -37.20
C TRP A 540 7.70 -6.75 -36.12
N HIS A 541 7.45 -6.23 -34.93
CA HIS A 541 7.00 -7.00 -33.78
C HIS A 541 5.52 -6.69 -33.55
N CYS A 542 4.69 -7.72 -33.50
CA CYS A 542 3.25 -7.56 -33.31
C CYS A 542 2.74 -8.54 -32.27
N ARG A 543 1.67 -8.16 -31.57
CA ARG A 543 0.88 -9.04 -30.73
C ARG A 543 -0.36 -9.52 -31.49
N VAL A 544 -0.67 -10.79 -31.36
CA VAL A 544 -1.89 -11.38 -31.92
C VAL A 544 -3.09 -10.97 -31.08
N GLN A 545 -4.04 -10.26 -31.69
CA GLN A 545 -5.23 -9.75 -31.02
C GLN A 545 -6.43 -10.67 -31.20
N HIS A 546 -6.62 -11.23 -32.40
CA HIS A 546 -7.76 -12.07 -32.73
C HIS A 546 -7.38 -13.11 -33.79
N ILE A 547 -8.01 -14.28 -33.73
CA ILE A 547 -7.84 -15.37 -34.70
C ILE A 547 -9.23 -15.70 -35.23
N GLY A 548 -9.42 -15.61 -36.55
CA GLY A 548 -10.69 -15.93 -37.18
C GLY A 548 -11.03 -17.42 -37.08
N GLU A 549 -12.23 -17.73 -36.56
CA GLU A 549 -12.68 -19.10 -36.28
C GLU A 549 -12.78 -20.01 -37.53
N THR A 550 -12.94 -19.43 -38.72
CA THR A 550 -13.19 -20.18 -39.98
C THR A 550 -12.36 -19.72 -41.18
N SER A 551 -11.66 -18.59 -41.07
CA SER A 551 -11.22 -17.82 -42.24
C SER A 551 -9.70 -17.68 -42.41
N GLY A 552 -8.89 -18.30 -41.55
CA GLY A 552 -7.42 -18.27 -41.68
C GLY A 552 -6.80 -16.86 -41.54
N PHE A 553 -7.56 -15.89 -41.03
CA PHE A 553 -7.06 -14.54 -40.76
C PHE A 553 -6.65 -14.38 -39.30
N VAL A 554 -5.51 -13.72 -39.09
CA VAL A 554 -4.97 -13.37 -37.76
C VAL A 554 -4.83 -11.85 -37.69
N SER A 555 -5.59 -11.19 -36.82
CA SER A 555 -5.51 -9.74 -36.62
C SER A 555 -4.39 -9.40 -35.63
N LEU A 556 -3.58 -8.41 -35.98
CA LEU A 556 -2.38 -8.01 -35.27
C LEU A 556 -2.51 -6.61 -34.66
N SER A 557 -1.82 -6.39 -33.55
CA SER A 557 -1.58 -5.04 -33.04
C SER A 557 -0.77 -4.20 -34.04
N CYS A 558 -0.82 -2.88 -33.86
CA CYS A 558 0.00 -1.97 -34.63
C CYS A 558 1.50 -2.33 -34.48
N PRO A 559 2.27 -2.43 -35.58
CA PRO A 559 3.61 -2.98 -35.58
C PRO A 559 4.60 -2.08 -34.85
N LEU A 560 5.46 -2.73 -34.07
CA LEU A 560 6.56 -2.12 -33.34
C LEU A 560 7.87 -2.33 -34.10
N SER A 561 8.57 -1.24 -34.40
CA SER A 561 9.88 -1.25 -35.05
C SER A 561 10.87 -0.41 -34.25
N GLN A 562 11.97 -1.03 -33.80
CA GLN A 562 13.00 -0.39 -32.99
C GLN A 562 12.45 0.40 -31.78
N GLY A 563 11.41 -0.11 -31.11
CA GLY A 563 10.82 0.50 -29.92
C GLY A 563 9.82 1.63 -30.19
N ARG A 564 9.56 1.94 -31.47
CA ARG A 564 8.52 2.88 -31.89
C ARG A 564 7.36 2.13 -32.52
N GLN A 565 6.15 2.40 -32.02
CA GLN A 565 4.92 1.93 -32.67
C GLN A 565 4.69 2.78 -33.93
N LEU A 566 4.55 2.13 -35.08
CA LEU A 566 4.26 2.81 -36.34
C LEU A 566 2.83 3.37 -36.31
N SER A 567 2.55 4.43 -37.04
CA SER A 567 1.18 4.91 -37.22
C SER A 567 0.52 4.27 -38.44
N ASP A 568 -0.81 4.12 -38.44
CA ASP A 568 -1.55 3.58 -39.58
C ASP A 568 -1.25 4.34 -40.88
N ALA A 569 -1.11 5.68 -40.79
CA ALA A 569 -0.74 6.52 -41.92
C ALA A 569 0.65 6.18 -42.49
N GLU A 570 1.65 5.95 -41.63
CA GLU A 570 3.00 5.55 -42.05
C GLU A 570 3.02 4.17 -42.70
N ILE A 571 2.15 3.25 -42.23
CA ILE A 571 2.04 1.91 -42.79
C ILE A 571 1.39 1.97 -44.18
N ILE A 572 0.30 2.72 -44.32
CA ILE A 572 -0.46 2.83 -45.57
C ILE A 572 0.34 3.58 -46.64
N ASP A 573 1.07 4.64 -46.27
CA ASP A 573 1.81 5.47 -47.23
C ASP A 573 3.10 4.80 -47.75
N LYS A 574 3.79 4.04 -46.89
CA LYS A 574 5.12 3.48 -47.21
C LYS A 574 5.09 2.04 -47.69
N TYR A 575 4.00 1.30 -47.50
CA TYR A 575 3.95 -0.14 -47.78
C TYR A 575 2.76 -0.55 -48.64
N PRO A 576 2.93 -1.57 -49.50
CA PRO A 576 1.83 -2.07 -50.33
C PRO A 576 0.68 -2.62 -49.49
N ALA A 577 -0.55 -2.50 -50.01
CA ALA A 577 -1.78 -2.89 -49.32
C ALA A 577 -1.85 -4.38 -48.96
N SER A 578 -1.18 -5.25 -49.72
CA SER A 578 -1.08 -6.69 -49.48
C SER A 578 0.27 -7.21 -49.96
N ARG A 579 0.92 -8.08 -49.19
CA ARG A 579 2.21 -8.69 -49.55
C ARG A 579 2.45 -10.03 -48.85
N GLU A 580 3.23 -10.90 -49.48
CA GLU A 580 3.71 -12.13 -48.85
C GLU A 580 4.82 -11.81 -47.83
N VAL A 581 4.72 -12.38 -46.65
CA VAL A 581 5.68 -12.22 -45.56
C VAL A 581 5.97 -13.56 -44.88
N GLN A 582 7.12 -13.63 -44.21
CA GLN A 582 7.44 -14.70 -43.28
C GLN A 582 7.41 -14.16 -41.85
N TYR A 583 6.88 -14.93 -40.91
CA TYR A 583 6.92 -14.58 -39.49
C TYR A 583 7.30 -15.75 -38.58
N VAL A 584 7.74 -15.43 -37.37
CA VAL A 584 8.17 -16.37 -36.33
C VAL A 584 7.47 -16.03 -35.01
N ILE A 585 7.10 -17.03 -34.22
CA ILE A 585 6.40 -16.89 -32.93
C ILE A 585 7.42 -16.75 -31.78
N TYR A 586 7.02 -16.11 -30.68
CA TYR A 586 7.77 -16.08 -29.42
C TYR A 586 7.45 -17.34 -28.63
N ASP A 587 7.98 -18.48 -29.04
CA ASP A 587 7.69 -19.80 -28.46
C ASP A 587 8.94 -20.57 -28.02
N LYS A 588 10.14 -20.12 -28.43
CA LYS A 588 11.39 -20.76 -28.04
C LYS A 588 11.83 -20.29 -26.66
N ASN A 589 12.08 -21.23 -25.75
CA ASN A 589 12.67 -20.91 -24.46
C ASN A 589 14.10 -20.36 -24.65
N PHE A 590 14.35 -19.17 -24.11
CA PHE A 590 15.64 -18.49 -24.16
C PHE A 590 16.78 -19.33 -23.56
N ASP A 591 16.52 -20.15 -22.54
CA ASP A 591 17.56 -20.93 -21.87
C ASP A 591 18.18 -21.99 -22.78
N ASP A 592 17.41 -22.50 -23.73
CA ASP A 592 17.84 -23.50 -24.72
C ASP A 592 18.72 -22.92 -25.83
N LEU A 593 18.86 -21.59 -25.90
CA LEU A 593 19.62 -20.94 -26.96
C LEU A 593 21.13 -20.95 -26.70
N ASP A 594 21.90 -21.07 -27.79
CA ASP A 594 23.35 -20.86 -27.79
C ASP A 594 23.70 -19.42 -27.35
N PRO A 595 24.87 -19.18 -26.72
CA PRO A 595 25.26 -17.85 -26.24
C PRO A 595 25.16 -16.72 -27.28
N ASP A 596 25.52 -16.99 -28.55
CA ASP A 596 25.41 -16.00 -29.62
C ASP A 596 23.97 -15.66 -29.98
N LYS A 597 23.07 -16.66 -29.96
CA LYS A 597 21.64 -16.45 -30.14
C LYS A 597 21.06 -15.69 -28.95
N LYS A 598 21.46 -16.03 -27.72
CA LYS A 598 21.07 -15.30 -26.50
C LYS A 598 21.40 -13.81 -26.58
N ARG A 599 22.62 -13.45 -27.00
CA ARG A 599 23.05 -12.05 -27.19
C ARG A 599 22.19 -11.30 -28.20
N LYS A 600 21.93 -11.93 -29.34
CA LYS A 600 21.08 -11.36 -30.40
C LYS A 600 19.62 -11.22 -29.94
N SER A 601 19.08 -12.19 -29.21
CA SER A 601 17.72 -12.13 -28.64
C SER A 601 17.61 -10.98 -27.63
N ILE A 602 18.61 -10.82 -26.74
CA ILE A 602 18.67 -9.69 -25.80
C ILE A 602 18.71 -8.36 -26.53
N THR A 603 19.56 -8.25 -27.57
CA THR A 603 19.68 -7.02 -28.36
C THR A 603 18.34 -6.68 -29.04
N MET A 604 17.65 -7.68 -29.57
CA MET A 604 16.34 -7.51 -30.18
C MET A 604 15.28 -7.10 -29.15
N LEU A 605 15.15 -7.81 -28.03
CA LEU A 605 14.17 -7.51 -26.98
C LEU A 605 14.38 -6.12 -26.36
N LEU A 606 15.63 -5.72 -26.09
CA LEU A 606 15.92 -4.35 -25.63
C LEU A 606 15.61 -3.33 -26.73
N GLY A 607 15.85 -3.68 -27.99
CA GLY A 607 15.52 -2.86 -29.15
C GLY A 607 14.02 -2.66 -29.38
N THR A 608 13.14 -3.49 -28.81
CA THR A 608 11.69 -3.29 -28.86
C THR A 608 11.14 -2.44 -27.71
N LEU A 609 11.92 -2.17 -26.67
CA LEU A 609 11.46 -1.34 -25.57
C LEU A 609 11.19 0.10 -26.03
N PRO A 610 10.07 0.74 -25.61
CA PRO A 610 9.85 2.15 -25.86
C PRO A 610 10.85 3.03 -25.11
N SER A 611 10.91 4.32 -25.44
CA SER A 611 11.74 5.27 -24.69
C SER A 611 11.32 5.34 -23.21
N VAL A 612 12.26 5.63 -22.32
CA VAL A 612 11.97 5.75 -20.88
C VAL A 612 10.96 6.88 -20.63
N ASP A 613 11.03 7.99 -21.37
CA ASP A 613 10.04 9.07 -21.30
C ASP A 613 8.63 8.58 -21.65
N SER A 614 8.48 7.73 -22.67
CA SER A 614 7.19 7.11 -23.02
C SER A 614 6.70 6.17 -21.92
N MET A 615 7.60 5.42 -21.28
CA MET A 615 7.26 4.60 -20.12
C MET A 615 6.77 5.48 -18.95
N VAL A 616 7.46 6.57 -18.64
CA VAL A 616 7.05 7.54 -17.60
C VAL A 616 5.68 8.14 -17.93
N ALA A 617 5.44 8.54 -19.20
CA ALA A 617 4.17 9.08 -19.65
C ALA A 617 3.02 8.08 -19.52
N PHE A 618 3.23 6.81 -19.93
CA PHE A 618 2.24 5.74 -19.79
C PHE A 618 1.90 5.47 -18.33
N LEU A 619 2.94 5.45 -17.49
CA LEU A 619 2.84 5.24 -16.05
C LEU A 619 2.15 6.41 -15.32
N GLY A 620 2.12 7.61 -15.86
CA GLY A 620 1.45 8.78 -15.27
C GLY A 620 2.03 9.24 -13.93
N HIS A 621 1.40 10.25 -13.31
CA HIS A 621 1.79 10.78 -12.00
C HIS A 621 1.48 9.79 -10.86
N HIS A 622 2.16 9.96 -9.71
CA HIS A 622 1.99 9.10 -8.52
C HIS A 622 0.50 8.91 -8.18
N GLY A 623 -0.02 7.68 -8.34
CA GLY A 623 -1.40 7.30 -7.96
C GLY A 623 -2.25 6.67 -9.06
N SER A 624 -1.84 6.70 -10.33
CA SER A 624 -2.65 6.19 -11.47
C SER A 624 -2.76 4.66 -11.58
N GLY A 625 -1.98 3.89 -10.81
CA GLY A 625 -2.07 2.42 -10.74
C GLY A 625 -1.72 1.63 -12.01
N LYS A 626 -1.27 2.27 -13.10
CA LYS A 626 -0.89 1.57 -14.33
C LYS A 626 0.46 0.84 -14.16
N LEU A 627 0.49 -0.44 -14.49
CA LEU A 627 1.67 -1.30 -14.54
C LEU A 627 2.16 -1.44 -15.98
N LEU A 628 3.47 -1.60 -16.22
CA LEU A 628 3.96 -1.84 -17.57
C LEU A 628 3.44 -3.15 -18.18
N SER A 629 3.09 -4.13 -17.34
CA SER A 629 2.45 -5.38 -17.76
C SER A 629 1.06 -5.20 -18.38
N SER A 630 0.38 -4.07 -18.14
CA SER A 630 -0.87 -3.74 -18.82
C SER A 630 -0.67 -3.08 -20.18
N TRP A 631 0.57 -2.68 -20.53
CA TRP A 631 0.91 -2.11 -21.84
C TRP A 631 1.21 -3.18 -22.90
N GLN A 632 0.30 -4.14 -22.99
CA GLN A 632 0.53 -5.43 -23.64
C GLN A 632 0.74 -5.35 -25.16
N ASP A 633 0.35 -4.25 -25.80
CA ASP A 633 0.51 -4.06 -27.26
C ASP A 633 1.82 -3.36 -27.65
N VAL A 634 2.59 -2.88 -26.67
CA VAL A 634 3.87 -2.18 -26.88
C VAL A 634 5.03 -2.89 -26.21
N VAL A 635 4.81 -3.47 -25.01
CA VAL A 635 5.87 -4.17 -24.27
C VAL A 635 5.56 -5.66 -24.20
N ALA A 636 6.37 -6.46 -24.90
CA ALA A 636 6.29 -7.91 -24.83
C ALA A 636 6.69 -8.43 -23.43
N PRO A 637 6.06 -9.50 -22.90
CA PRO A 637 6.43 -10.07 -21.60
C PRO A 637 7.92 -10.37 -21.46
N ALA A 638 8.52 -11.00 -22.48
CA ALA A 638 9.96 -11.30 -22.48
C ALA A 638 10.84 -10.03 -22.44
N ALA A 639 10.42 -8.94 -23.08
CA ALA A 639 11.14 -7.66 -23.04
C ALA A 639 10.97 -6.97 -21.66
N LEU A 640 9.80 -7.08 -21.04
CA LEU A 640 9.54 -6.57 -19.69
C LEU A 640 10.39 -7.28 -18.64
N ASP A 641 10.46 -8.62 -18.69
CA ASP A 641 11.26 -9.42 -17.77
C ASP A 641 12.76 -9.19 -17.96
N LEU A 642 13.21 -9.00 -19.20
CA LEU A 642 14.57 -8.59 -19.50
C LEU A 642 14.88 -7.19 -18.92
N LEU A 643 13.97 -6.23 -19.05
CA LEU A 643 14.11 -4.91 -18.46
C LEU A 643 14.21 -4.99 -16.92
N ARG A 644 13.37 -5.80 -16.29
CA ARG A 644 13.46 -6.09 -14.84
C ARG A 644 14.83 -6.63 -14.47
N TRP A 645 15.35 -7.59 -15.23
CA TRP A 645 16.69 -8.15 -14.99
C TRP A 645 17.81 -7.10 -15.14
N VAL A 646 17.77 -6.26 -16.18
CA VAL A 646 18.78 -5.21 -16.41
C VAL A 646 18.86 -4.26 -15.21
N VAL A 647 17.71 -3.85 -14.70
CA VAL A 647 17.61 -2.92 -13.57
C VAL A 647 17.97 -3.62 -12.24
N ALA A 648 17.38 -4.79 -11.97
CA ALA A 648 17.59 -5.56 -10.74
C ALA A 648 19.00 -6.13 -10.56
N SER A 649 19.69 -6.43 -11.67
CA SER A 649 21.05 -6.98 -11.62
C SER A 649 22.09 -5.95 -11.17
N ASN A 650 21.76 -4.64 -11.19
CA ASN A 650 22.62 -3.60 -10.66
C ASN A 650 22.36 -3.40 -9.15
N ARG A 651 23.34 -3.79 -8.32
CA ARG A 651 23.28 -3.66 -6.86
C ARG A 651 23.85 -2.34 -6.34
N SER A 652 24.35 -1.47 -7.20
CA SER A 652 24.90 -0.16 -6.83
C SER A 652 23.79 0.87 -6.72
N CYS A 653 23.87 1.75 -5.73
CA CYS A 653 22.97 2.89 -5.62
C CYS A 653 23.52 4.06 -6.45
N ILE A 654 22.99 4.21 -7.66
CA ILE A 654 23.33 5.27 -8.59
C ILE A 654 22.27 6.37 -8.49
N LEU A 655 22.70 7.63 -8.36
CA LEU A 655 21.83 8.81 -8.46
C LEU A 655 22.32 9.67 -9.62
N GLN A 656 21.39 10.26 -10.37
CA GLN A 656 21.74 11.35 -11.26
C GLN A 656 21.73 12.65 -10.45
N ASP A 657 22.85 13.38 -10.46
CA ASP A 657 22.94 14.69 -9.83
C ASP A 657 22.37 15.75 -10.80
N SER A 658 21.35 16.49 -10.37
CA SER A 658 20.75 17.57 -11.16
C SER A 658 21.64 18.82 -11.19
N SER A 659 21.44 19.69 -12.18
CA SER A 659 22.22 20.94 -12.33
C SER A 659 22.14 21.89 -11.12
N GLU A 660 21.12 21.73 -10.26
CA GLU A 660 20.93 22.52 -9.04
C GLU A 660 21.55 21.86 -7.79
N SER A 661 22.07 20.63 -7.92
CA SER A 661 22.63 19.89 -6.80
C SER A 661 24.03 20.40 -6.41
N LYS A 662 24.30 20.46 -5.10
CA LYS A 662 25.61 20.84 -4.54
C LYS A 662 26.65 19.70 -4.61
N ASP A 663 26.30 18.60 -5.27
CA ASP A 663 27.01 17.32 -5.27
C ASP A 663 27.83 17.06 -6.55
N LEU A 664 27.87 18.05 -7.45
CA LEU A 664 28.59 17.98 -8.73
C LEU A 664 30.10 18.19 -8.58
N VAL A 665 30.87 17.37 -9.30
CA VAL A 665 32.32 17.54 -9.44
C VAL A 665 32.59 18.71 -10.39
N SER A 666 33.41 19.65 -9.95
CA SER A 666 33.71 20.86 -10.72
C SER A 666 34.62 20.59 -11.92
N GLY A 667 34.50 21.39 -12.99
CA GLY A 667 35.41 21.34 -14.15
C GLY A 667 35.02 20.25 -15.16
N MET A 668 33.80 19.74 -15.08
CA MET A 668 33.26 18.65 -15.91
C MET A 668 32.07 19.12 -16.76
N LYS A 669 32.16 20.35 -17.28
CA LYS A 669 31.14 20.93 -18.16
C LYS A 669 30.90 20.06 -19.40
N GLY A 670 29.62 19.90 -19.78
CA GLY A 670 29.22 19.10 -20.94
C GLY A 670 29.06 17.60 -20.67
N PHE A 671 29.23 17.16 -19.41
CA PHE A 671 28.94 15.79 -18.99
C PHE A 671 27.71 15.76 -18.08
N ILE A 672 26.89 14.72 -18.24
CA ILE A 672 25.90 14.34 -17.22
C ILE A 672 26.65 13.54 -16.15
N GLN A 673 26.46 13.91 -14.88
CA GLN A 673 27.13 13.29 -13.75
C GLN A 673 26.18 12.33 -13.03
N PHE A 674 26.62 11.08 -12.91
CA PHE A 674 25.96 10.08 -12.07
C PHE A 674 26.87 9.77 -10.90
N ARG A 675 26.32 9.84 -9.69
CA ARG A 675 27.04 9.54 -8.46
C ARG A 675 26.68 8.16 -7.97
N LEU A 676 27.70 7.35 -7.72
CA LEU A 676 27.59 6.06 -7.07
C LEU A 676 27.70 6.31 -5.57
N VAL A 677 26.55 6.64 -4.96
CA VAL A 677 26.45 6.89 -3.52
C VAL A 677 26.97 5.68 -2.74
N GLN A 678 26.70 4.49 -3.28
CA GLN A 678 27.24 3.24 -2.78
C GLN A 678 27.41 2.24 -3.94
N GLY A 679 28.54 1.53 -3.99
CA GLY A 679 28.65 0.37 -4.87
C GLY A 679 27.86 -0.83 -4.37
N ALA A 680 28.07 -1.97 -5.02
CA ALA A 680 27.61 -3.27 -4.51
C ALA A 680 28.07 -3.44 -3.04
N PRO A 681 27.16 -3.77 -2.10
CA PRO A 681 27.47 -3.78 -0.66
C PRO A 681 28.70 -4.60 -0.27
N ASP A 682 28.82 -5.79 -0.84
CA ASP A 682 29.93 -6.73 -0.62
C ASP A 682 31.29 -6.16 -1.06
N LYS A 683 31.30 -5.39 -2.16
CA LYS A 683 32.50 -4.74 -2.68
C LYS A 683 32.85 -3.50 -1.85
N GLU A 684 31.86 -2.71 -1.49
CA GLU A 684 32.04 -1.51 -0.65
C GLU A 684 32.61 -1.89 0.72
N GLN A 685 32.17 -3.01 1.30
CA GLN A 685 32.74 -3.59 2.52
C GLN A 685 34.23 -3.89 2.37
N ARG A 686 34.61 -4.71 1.38
CA ARG A 686 36.01 -5.10 1.14
C ARG A 686 36.91 -3.89 0.89
N PHE A 687 36.38 -2.88 0.20
CA PHE A 687 37.08 -1.60 0.01
C PHE A 687 37.30 -0.87 1.33
N MET A 688 36.27 -0.73 2.16
CA MET A 688 36.39 -0.06 3.46
C MET A 688 37.33 -0.80 4.42
N GLU A 689 37.31 -2.13 4.43
CA GLU A 689 38.27 -2.94 5.18
C GLU A 689 39.71 -2.65 4.74
N ALA A 690 39.97 -2.60 3.43
CA ALA A 690 41.29 -2.26 2.89
C ALA A 690 41.73 -0.83 3.26
N VAL A 691 40.82 0.15 3.20
CA VAL A 691 41.08 1.53 3.63
C VAL A 691 41.44 1.58 5.12
N ASN A 692 40.66 0.91 5.97
CA ASN A 692 40.86 0.90 7.42
C ASN A 692 42.17 0.22 7.81
N GLN A 693 42.47 -0.95 7.23
CA GLN A 693 43.74 -1.65 7.43
C GLN A 693 44.92 -0.74 7.07
N HIS A 694 44.87 -0.08 5.91
CA HIS A 694 45.90 0.87 5.53
C HIS A 694 45.99 2.05 6.51
N ALA A 695 44.88 2.72 6.82
CA ALA A 695 44.86 3.86 7.72
C ALA A 695 45.45 3.53 9.12
N MET A 696 45.18 2.34 9.64
CA MET A 696 45.76 1.84 10.90
C MET A 696 47.29 1.70 10.83
N HIS A 697 47.83 1.20 9.71
CA HIS A 697 49.27 0.98 9.55
C HIS A 697 50.07 2.25 9.27
N THR A 698 49.56 3.15 8.42
CA THR A 698 50.32 4.34 7.95
C THR A 698 50.05 5.60 8.76
N LYS A 699 48.95 5.67 9.52
CA LYS A 699 48.45 6.92 10.17
C LYS A 699 48.43 8.12 9.21
N SER A 700 48.17 7.87 7.93
CA SER A 700 48.15 8.91 6.89
C SER A 700 46.99 9.87 7.12
N ALA A 701 47.22 11.17 6.87
CA ALA A 701 46.15 12.17 6.83
C ALA A 701 45.21 11.97 5.62
N TYR A 702 45.68 11.27 4.58
CA TYR A 702 44.95 10.99 3.35
C TYR A 702 44.93 9.47 3.12
N PRO A 703 43.91 8.74 3.61
CA PRO A 703 43.84 7.29 3.50
C PRO A 703 43.48 6.79 2.09
N THR A 704 42.93 7.68 1.25
CA THR A 704 42.56 7.40 -0.15
C THR A 704 43.01 8.52 -1.09
N ILE A 705 43.11 8.19 -2.38
CA ILE A 705 43.36 9.11 -3.50
C ILE A 705 42.31 8.87 -4.58
N PHE A 706 42.20 9.79 -5.55
CA PHE A 706 41.30 9.63 -6.69
C PHE A 706 42.05 9.46 -8.00
N ALA A 707 41.46 8.75 -8.96
CA ALA A 707 41.97 8.69 -10.33
C ALA A 707 40.87 8.34 -11.35
N TRP A 708 41.11 8.73 -12.59
CA TRP A 708 40.26 8.47 -13.74
C TRP A 708 40.47 7.09 -14.32
N HIS A 709 39.38 6.43 -14.71
CA HIS A 709 39.39 5.23 -15.53
C HIS A 709 38.39 5.37 -16.67
N GLY A 710 38.85 5.23 -17.90
CA GLY A 710 38.00 5.18 -19.08
C GLY A 710 37.95 3.77 -19.65
N SER A 711 36.79 3.39 -20.17
CA SER A 711 36.57 2.08 -20.78
C SER A 711 35.52 2.19 -21.88
N PRO A 712 35.55 1.33 -22.92
CA PRO A 712 34.49 1.24 -23.91
C PRO A 712 33.11 0.98 -23.29
N LEU A 713 32.04 1.46 -23.95
CA LEU A 713 30.66 1.41 -23.46
C LEU A 713 30.21 0.00 -23.04
N HIS A 714 30.51 -1.01 -23.86
CA HIS A 714 30.12 -2.41 -23.63
C HIS A 714 30.72 -3.05 -22.36
N ASN A 715 31.74 -2.45 -21.75
CA ASN A 715 32.31 -2.96 -20.49
C ASN A 715 31.56 -2.45 -19.27
N TRP A 716 30.92 -1.29 -19.35
CA TRP A 716 30.36 -0.63 -18.17
C TRP A 716 29.16 -1.36 -17.56
N HIS A 717 28.43 -2.15 -18.34
CA HIS A 717 27.39 -3.03 -17.79
C HIS A 717 27.95 -4.02 -16.75
N SER A 718 29.13 -4.61 -17.00
CA SER A 718 29.80 -5.48 -16.01
C SER A 718 30.52 -4.67 -14.93
N ILE A 719 31.21 -3.57 -15.28
CA ILE A 719 31.91 -2.72 -14.29
C ILE A 719 30.94 -2.21 -13.20
N LEU A 720 29.71 -1.85 -13.56
CA LEU A 720 28.73 -1.35 -12.59
C LEU A 720 28.19 -2.43 -11.64
N ARG A 721 28.23 -3.70 -12.03
CA ARG A 721 27.74 -4.82 -11.22
C ARG A 721 28.84 -5.51 -10.42
N GLU A 722 29.99 -5.72 -11.04
CA GLU A 722 31.09 -6.53 -10.51
C GLU A 722 32.27 -5.65 -10.07
N GLY A 723 32.32 -4.40 -10.53
CA GLY A 723 33.46 -3.52 -10.38
C GLY A 723 34.50 -3.68 -11.48
N LEU A 724 35.56 -2.87 -11.39
CA LEU A 724 36.70 -2.95 -12.33
C LEU A 724 37.46 -4.27 -12.13
N HIS A 725 37.77 -4.95 -13.24
CA HIS A 725 38.62 -6.14 -13.29
C HIS A 725 39.54 -6.08 -14.51
N PHE A 726 40.56 -6.95 -14.56
CA PHE A 726 41.52 -7.02 -15.68
C PHE A 726 41.61 -8.44 -16.29
N ASN A 727 40.49 -9.16 -16.28
CA ASN A 727 40.36 -10.52 -16.80
C ASN A 727 40.70 -10.60 -18.31
N GLU A 728 40.34 -9.57 -19.07
CA GLU A 728 40.67 -9.44 -20.50
C GLU A 728 41.82 -8.44 -20.72
N VAL A 729 42.70 -8.75 -21.67
CA VAL A 729 43.80 -7.85 -22.06
C VAL A 729 43.48 -7.22 -23.42
N ALA A 730 42.91 -6.01 -23.40
CA ALA A 730 42.51 -5.29 -24.62
C ALA A 730 43.63 -4.44 -25.25
N HIS A 731 44.51 -3.85 -24.43
CA HIS A 731 45.53 -2.87 -24.86
C HIS A 731 46.97 -3.25 -24.43
N GLY A 732 47.22 -4.53 -24.15
CA GLY A 732 48.48 -5.00 -23.58
C GLY A 732 48.67 -4.63 -22.10
N ARG A 733 49.84 -4.92 -21.54
CA ARG A 733 50.19 -4.68 -20.11
C ARG A 733 51.57 -4.01 -19.97
N ALA A 734 51.77 -2.88 -20.65
CA ALA A 734 53.06 -2.21 -20.74
C ALA A 734 53.67 -1.81 -19.38
N TYR A 735 52.83 -1.54 -18.38
CA TYR A 735 53.24 -1.17 -17.02
C TYR A 735 52.86 -2.22 -15.97
N GLY A 736 52.68 -3.48 -16.42
CA GLY A 736 52.39 -4.62 -15.55
C GLY A 736 50.90 -4.98 -15.44
N HIS A 737 50.61 -5.91 -14.52
CA HIS A 737 49.32 -6.56 -14.36
C HIS A 737 48.43 -5.80 -13.37
N GLY A 738 47.32 -5.25 -13.82
CA GLY A 738 46.39 -4.53 -12.95
C GLY A 738 45.37 -3.70 -13.71
N VAL A 739 44.52 -3.00 -12.97
CA VAL A 739 43.63 -1.96 -13.51
C VAL A 739 44.46 -0.70 -13.71
N TYR A 740 44.37 -0.10 -14.91
CA TYR A 740 45.08 1.11 -15.27
C TYR A 740 44.19 2.33 -14.95
N LEU A 741 44.72 3.26 -14.15
CA LEU A 741 44.10 4.53 -13.80
C LEU A 741 45.10 5.68 -13.97
N SER A 742 44.58 6.90 -14.10
CA SER A 742 45.40 8.10 -14.25
C SER A 742 44.84 9.27 -13.46
N ASN A 743 45.70 10.07 -12.84
CA ASN A 743 45.30 11.35 -12.27
C ASN A 743 45.00 12.41 -13.36
N HIS A 744 45.33 12.16 -14.62
CA HIS A 744 45.05 13.04 -15.75
C HIS A 744 43.86 12.53 -16.58
N TYR A 745 42.82 13.35 -16.69
CA TYR A 745 41.61 13.04 -17.46
C TYR A 745 41.92 12.60 -18.91
N GLY A 746 42.73 13.38 -19.64
CA GLY A 746 42.95 13.16 -21.08
C GLY A 746 43.56 11.79 -21.42
N ILE A 747 44.33 11.21 -20.50
CA ILE A 747 44.92 9.88 -20.66
C ILE A 747 43.81 8.82 -20.60
N SER A 748 42.99 8.85 -19.55
CA SER A 748 41.92 7.88 -19.35
C SER A 748 40.76 8.07 -20.34
N ALA A 749 40.48 9.31 -20.75
CA ALA A 749 39.41 9.63 -21.71
C ALA A 749 39.61 8.95 -23.07
N GLY A 750 40.86 8.77 -23.52
CA GLY A 750 41.16 8.04 -24.75
C GLY A 750 40.68 6.58 -24.76
N TYR A 751 40.58 5.96 -23.58
CA TYR A 751 40.07 4.59 -23.41
C TYR A 751 38.55 4.54 -23.24
N GLY A 752 37.89 5.68 -23.02
CA GLY A 752 36.44 5.79 -22.88
C GLY A 752 35.68 6.02 -24.19
N SER A 753 36.37 6.01 -25.33
CA SER A 753 35.82 6.37 -26.64
C SER A 753 35.72 5.16 -27.58
N HIS A 754 34.70 5.18 -28.45
CA HIS A 754 34.40 4.32 -29.60
C HIS A 754 33.44 3.13 -29.41
N GLY A 755 32.34 3.23 -30.17
CA GLY A 755 31.40 2.18 -30.54
C GLY A 755 30.29 2.77 -31.43
N TRP A 756 30.60 3.16 -32.67
CA TRP A 756 29.58 3.59 -33.65
C TRP A 756 28.57 2.45 -33.83
N GLY A 757 27.27 2.75 -33.71
CA GLY A 757 26.19 1.76 -33.89
C GLY A 757 25.87 0.88 -32.67
N GLN A 758 26.43 1.13 -31.48
CA GLN A 758 26.11 0.35 -30.26
C GLN A 758 25.12 1.02 -29.30
N SER A 759 24.52 2.15 -29.69
CA SER A 759 23.53 2.86 -28.87
C SER A 759 22.17 2.15 -28.93
N TRP A 760 21.47 2.14 -27.79
CA TRP A 760 20.09 1.65 -27.74
C TRP A 760 19.19 2.61 -28.55
N PRO A 761 18.35 2.12 -29.50
CA PRO A 761 17.65 3.00 -30.45
C PRO A 761 16.74 4.06 -29.82
N GLN A 762 16.13 3.76 -28.68
CA GLN A 762 15.22 4.66 -27.96
C GLN A 762 15.89 5.42 -26.80
N SER A 763 17.24 5.35 -26.69
CA SER A 763 17.97 6.05 -25.63
C SER A 763 17.89 7.56 -25.82
N LYS A 764 17.45 8.26 -24.77
CA LYS A 764 17.47 9.72 -24.70
C LYS A 764 18.89 10.26 -24.50
N LEU A 765 19.72 9.53 -23.77
CA LEU A 765 21.10 9.91 -23.49
C LEU A 765 21.98 9.81 -24.75
N ASN A 766 21.72 8.82 -25.61
CA ASN A 766 22.52 8.52 -26.79
C ASN A 766 24.03 8.59 -26.49
N ILE A 767 24.47 7.72 -25.57
CA ILE A 767 25.78 7.80 -24.92
C ILE A 767 26.89 7.64 -25.95
N THR A 768 27.81 8.61 -26.00
CA THR A 768 28.98 8.60 -26.90
C THR A 768 30.27 8.17 -26.22
N SER A 769 30.44 8.53 -24.95
CA SER A 769 31.61 8.21 -24.16
C SER A 769 31.25 8.19 -22.68
N MET A 770 31.96 7.35 -21.91
CA MET A 770 31.80 7.28 -20.46
C MET A 770 33.15 7.06 -19.76
N ILE A 771 33.31 7.72 -18.62
CA ILE A 771 34.52 7.66 -17.79
C ILE A 771 34.14 7.71 -16.31
N SER A 772 34.86 6.97 -15.46
CA SER A 772 34.66 7.01 -14.01
C SER A 772 35.76 7.78 -13.30
N LEU A 773 35.37 8.45 -12.21
CA LEU A 773 36.27 8.91 -11.16
C LEU A 773 36.21 7.91 -10.01
N ASN A 774 37.36 7.34 -9.66
CA ASN A 774 37.46 6.21 -8.75
C ASN A 774 38.24 6.62 -7.52
N GLU A 775 37.75 6.21 -6.36
CA GLU A 775 38.46 6.25 -5.10
C GLU A 775 39.38 5.04 -4.98
N ILE A 776 40.62 5.27 -4.57
CA ILE A 776 41.66 4.25 -4.46
C ILE A 776 42.29 4.32 -3.07
N VAL A 777 42.57 3.18 -2.45
CA VAL A 777 43.38 3.12 -1.22
C VAL A 777 44.75 3.77 -1.46
N ASN A 778 45.16 4.72 -0.61
CA ASN A 778 46.42 5.47 -0.76
C ASN A 778 47.65 4.65 -0.33
N HIS A 779 47.80 3.44 -0.88
CA HIS A 779 48.95 2.58 -0.66
C HIS A 779 49.83 2.54 -1.92
N ALA A 780 50.15 3.72 -2.48
CA ALA A 780 50.82 3.86 -3.78
C ALA A 780 52.11 3.01 -3.91
N ALA A 781 52.88 2.86 -2.82
CA ALA A 781 54.10 2.03 -2.80
C ALA A 781 53.89 0.53 -3.12
N LYS A 782 52.65 0.02 -3.07
CA LYS A 782 52.28 -1.36 -3.45
C LYS A 782 51.60 -1.44 -4.81
N PHE A 783 51.46 -0.32 -5.51
CA PHE A 783 50.97 -0.35 -6.89
C PHE A 783 52.05 -0.97 -7.78
N VAL A 784 51.61 -1.65 -8.84
CA VAL A 784 52.52 -2.25 -9.83
C VAL A 784 53.27 -1.15 -10.59
N SER A 785 52.59 -0.04 -10.84
CA SER A 785 53.19 1.18 -11.35
C SER A 785 52.49 2.40 -10.75
N ILE A 786 53.27 3.45 -10.51
CA ILE A 786 52.79 4.76 -10.06
C ILE A 786 53.02 5.82 -11.16
N SER A 787 54.00 5.59 -12.04
CA SER A 787 54.39 6.53 -13.10
C SER A 787 54.75 5.74 -14.37
N PRO A 788 54.22 6.13 -15.55
CA PRO A 788 53.42 7.33 -15.80
C PRO A 788 51.94 7.23 -15.40
N HIS A 789 51.45 6.03 -15.07
CA HIS A 789 50.05 5.76 -14.72
C HIS A 789 49.97 4.84 -13.50
N TYR A 790 48.84 4.88 -12.79
CA TYR A 790 48.59 3.99 -11.67
C TYR A 790 48.14 2.63 -12.19
N VAL A 791 48.85 1.57 -11.79
CA VAL A 791 48.45 0.18 -12.08
C VAL A 791 48.20 -0.54 -10.76
N VAL A 792 46.92 -0.80 -10.49
CA VAL A 792 46.47 -1.37 -9.22
C VAL A 792 46.03 -2.82 -9.45
N GLN A 793 46.77 -3.76 -8.85
CA GLN A 793 46.48 -5.20 -8.96
C GLN A 793 45.39 -5.68 -7.99
N HIS A 794 45.19 -4.98 -6.87
CA HIS A 794 44.21 -5.33 -5.84
C HIS A 794 42.85 -4.70 -6.18
N LEU A 795 41.90 -5.50 -6.66
CA LEU A 795 40.59 -5.01 -7.11
C LEU A 795 39.76 -4.38 -5.99
N ASP A 796 39.91 -4.90 -4.77
CA ASP A 796 39.26 -4.38 -3.56
C ASP A 796 39.78 -2.99 -3.16
N TRP A 797 40.85 -2.49 -3.78
CA TRP A 797 41.38 -1.16 -3.50
C TRP A 797 40.77 -0.08 -4.39
N ILE A 798 39.83 -0.41 -5.27
CA ILE A 798 39.30 0.51 -6.29
C ILE A 798 37.78 0.54 -6.23
N GLN A 799 37.23 1.72 -5.94
CA GLN A 799 35.81 1.95 -5.87
C GLN A 799 35.37 3.13 -6.75
N PRO A 800 34.58 2.91 -7.82
CA PRO A 800 34.02 4.00 -8.61
C PRO A 800 33.06 4.86 -7.76
N ARG A 801 33.17 6.19 -7.83
CA ARG A 801 32.32 7.14 -7.09
C ARG A 801 31.48 8.03 -8.01
N TYR A 802 32.00 8.38 -9.18
CA TYR A 802 31.25 9.14 -10.18
C TYR A 802 31.42 8.52 -11.56
N LEU A 803 30.38 8.62 -12.37
CA LEU A 803 30.37 8.38 -13.79
C LEU A 803 30.03 9.67 -14.52
N PHE A 804 30.81 9.96 -15.55
CA PHE A 804 30.62 11.11 -16.42
C PHE A 804 30.24 10.61 -17.80
N VAL A 805 29.03 10.98 -18.22
CA VAL A 805 28.41 10.49 -19.45
C VAL A 805 28.36 11.63 -20.45
N GLN A 806 28.97 11.42 -21.61
CA GLN A 806 28.90 12.35 -22.73
C GLN A 806 27.79 11.95 -23.68
N ILE A 807 26.86 12.86 -23.94
CA ILE A 807 25.70 12.65 -24.81
C ILE A 807 25.99 13.07 -26.26
N GLY A 808 25.32 12.42 -27.21
CA GLY A 808 25.43 12.75 -28.64
C GLY A 808 24.85 14.11 -29.00
N LYS A 809 25.31 14.72 -30.10
CA LYS A 809 24.86 16.05 -30.57
C LYS A 809 23.37 16.13 -30.91
N GLU A 810 22.75 14.99 -31.18
CA GLU A 810 21.31 14.86 -31.48
C GLU A 810 20.45 14.65 -30.22
N SER A 811 21.06 14.53 -29.03
CA SER A 811 20.31 14.42 -27.78
C SER A 811 19.63 15.76 -27.45
N THR A 812 18.37 15.70 -27.03
CA THR A 812 17.57 16.85 -26.58
C THR A 812 17.87 17.28 -25.15
N VAL A 813 18.81 16.61 -24.47
CA VAL A 813 19.18 16.92 -23.08
C VAL A 813 20.15 18.10 -23.05
N ASP A 814 19.74 19.21 -22.45
CA ASP A 814 20.63 20.34 -22.21
C ASP A 814 21.73 19.94 -21.21
N ALA A 815 22.94 19.68 -21.69
CA ALA A 815 24.12 19.46 -20.84
C ALA A 815 24.63 20.75 -20.15
N LYS A 816 23.81 21.80 -20.08
CA LYS A 816 24.13 23.08 -19.45
C LYS A 816 24.03 22.95 -17.94
N CYS A 817 25.12 22.50 -17.32
CA CYS A 817 25.38 22.68 -15.90
C CYS A 817 25.96 24.08 -15.69
N GLU A 818 25.18 25.02 -15.15
CA GLU A 818 25.78 26.17 -14.46
C GLU A 818 26.44 25.65 -13.19
N GLU A 819 27.77 25.54 -13.22
CA GLU A 819 28.55 25.01 -12.09
C GLU A 819 28.41 25.95 -10.87
N THR A 820 27.54 25.59 -9.93
CA THR A 820 27.61 26.14 -8.57
C THR A 820 28.73 25.43 -7.83
N ALA A 821 29.58 26.19 -7.14
CA ALA A 821 30.68 25.59 -6.38
C ALA A 821 30.11 24.71 -5.24
N PRO A 822 30.59 23.46 -5.07
CA PRO A 822 30.09 22.56 -4.04
C PRO A 822 30.32 23.15 -2.64
N SER A 823 29.36 22.95 -1.73
CA SER A 823 29.38 23.59 -0.40
C SER A 823 30.48 23.06 0.51
N VAL A 824 30.90 21.80 0.36
CA VAL A 824 31.96 21.16 1.14
C VAL A 824 32.83 20.30 0.22
N ILE A 825 34.13 20.61 0.16
CA ILE A 825 35.09 19.99 -0.76
C ILE A 825 35.99 19.02 -0.01
N TYR A 826 36.18 17.83 -0.57
CA TYR A 826 37.15 16.86 -0.09
C TYR A 826 38.59 17.36 -0.32
N GLN A 827 39.41 17.29 0.74
CA GLN A 827 40.83 17.62 0.64
C GLN A 827 41.61 16.43 0.08
N GLN A 828 42.01 16.55 -1.19
CA GLN A 828 42.87 15.56 -1.86
C GLN A 828 44.30 15.59 -1.32
N ASP A 829 45.00 14.46 -1.45
CA ASP A 829 46.44 14.38 -1.21
C ASP A 829 47.18 15.32 -2.19
N PRO A 830 47.95 16.32 -1.71
CA PRO A 830 48.67 17.26 -2.57
C PRO A 830 49.63 16.61 -3.56
N LYS A 831 50.11 15.38 -3.29
CA LYS A 831 51.00 14.63 -4.19
C LYS A 831 50.26 13.92 -5.32
N HIS A 832 48.96 13.69 -5.17
CA HIS A 832 48.14 12.86 -6.05
C HIS A 832 46.86 13.60 -6.47
N LEU A 833 46.99 14.88 -6.85
CA LEU A 833 45.86 15.69 -7.31
C LEU A 833 45.30 15.18 -8.65
N VAL A 834 43.98 15.11 -8.73
CA VAL A 834 43.26 14.74 -9.96
C VAL A 834 42.99 15.96 -10.83
N GLN A 835 43.35 15.87 -12.10
CA GLN A 835 43.17 16.91 -13.11
C GLN A 835 42.01 16.59 -14.04
N GLY A 836 41.16 17.57 -14.31
CA GLY A 836 40.02 17.47 -15.23
C GLY A 836 40.41 17.74 -16.69
N PRO A 837 39.41 17.82 -17.59
CA PRO A 837 39.59 18.06 -19.03
C PRO A 837 40.44 19.30 -19.37
N ASN A 838 40.34 20.35 -18.55
CA ASN A 838 41.08 21.60 -18.75
C ASN A 838 42.52 21.57 -18.20
N GLY A 839 43.01 20.40 -17.74
CA GLY A 839 44.31 20.25 -17.09
C GLY A 839 44.42 20.86 -15.68
N LYS A 840 43.34 21.49 -15.19
CA LYS A 840 43.24 22.04 -13.83
C LYS A 840 42.77 20.98 -12.84
N SER A 841 43.14 21.13 -11.57
CA SER A 841 42.66 20.26 -10.49
C SER A 841 41.13 20.37 -10.36
N ILE A 842 40.44 19.24 -10.23
CA ILE A 842 39.01 19.21 -9.94
C ILE A 842 38.75 19.32 -8.43
N HIS A 843 37.61 19.88 -8.06
CA HIS A 843 37.06 19.83 -6.71
C HIS A 843 36.05 18.70 -6.61
N ILE A 844 36.28 17.80 -5.65
CA ILE A 844 35.42 16.64 -5.40
C ILE A 844 34.54 16.97 -4.19
N PRO A 845 33.21 16.94 -4.32
CA PRO A 845 32.30 17.15 -3.20
C PRO A 845 32.46 16.06 -2.13
N ILE A 846 32.28 16.41 -0.86
CA ILE A 846 32.35 15.41 0.22
C ILE A 846 31.19 14.39 0.16
N SER A 847 30.11 14.71 -0.58
CA SER A 847 29.00 13.79 -0.90
C SER A 847 29.39 12.61 -1.79
N ALA A 848 30.64 12.58 -2.27
CA ALA A 848 31.28 11.38 -2.80
C ALA A 848 31.37 10.23 -1.78
N PHE A 849 31.21 10.52 -0.48
CA PHE A 849 31.33 9.55 0.60
C PHE A 849 30.01 9.35 1.36
N SER A 850 29.87 8.17 1.98
CA SER A 850 28.77 7.88 2.91
C SER A 850 28.73 8.87 4.07
N SER A 851 27.54 9.12 4.63
CA SER A 851 27.32 10.11 5.70
C SER A 851 28.20 9.87 6.94
N LYS A 852 28.35 8.62 7.36
CA LYS A 852 29.27 8.24 8.44
C LYS A 852 30.71 8.68 8.17
N ARG A 853 31.17 8.51 6.93
CA ARG A 853 32.54 8.87 6.55
C ARG A 853 32.71 10.37 6.40
N ARG A 854 31.69 11.09 5.92
CA ARG A 854 31.67 12.57 5.91
C ARG A 854 31.90 13.14 7.29
N GLN A 855 31.17 12.67 8.30
CA GLN A 855 31.32 13.10 9.69
C GLN A 855 32.73 12.84 10.25
N SER A 856 33.34 11.69 9.89
CA SER A 856 34.72 11.36 10.28
C SER A 856 35.74 12.30 9.61
N LEU A 857 35.56 12.61 8.33
CA LEU A 857 36.43 13.51 7.58
C LEU A 857 36.29 14.98 8.01
N GLU A 858 35.09 15.42 8.37
CA GLU A 858 34.80 16.77 8.89
C GLU A 858 35.33 16.99 10.31
N SER A 859 35.48 15.91 11.10
CA SER A 859 36.00 15.98 12.48
C SER A 859 37.53 15.88 12.60
N ALA A 860 38.26 15.74 11.47
CA ALA A 860 39.73 15.78 11.45
C ALA A 860 40.27 17.21 11.64
N PRO A 861 41.41 17.42 12.33
CA PRO A 861 41.76 18.73 12.87
C PRO A 861 42.29 19.68 11.80
N ALA A 862 41.48 20.67 11.40
CA ALA A 862 41.99 21.87 10.76
C ALA A 862 42.91 22.64 11.74
N LYS A 863 44.09 23.03 11.24
CA LYS A 863 45.14 23.71 12.01
C LYS A 863 44.62 24.93 12.78
N VAL A 864 45.05 25.01 14.04
CA VAL A 864 44.80 26.07 15.02
C VAL A 864 45.10 27.46 14.46
N GLN A 865 44.09 28.34 14.46
CA GLN A 865 44.30 29.77 14.66
C GLN A 865 43.43 30.26 15.83
N ASN A 866 44.11 30.97 16.73
CA ASN A 866 43.68 31.43 18.04
C ASN A 866 42.30 32.12 18.05
N LYS A 867 41.34 31.60 18.81
CA LYS A 867 40.37 32.41 19.57
C LYS A 867 40.05 31.80 20.94
N THR A 868 39.90 32.73 21.88
CA THR A 868 39.77 32.68 23.34
C THR A 868 38.79 31.65 23.92
N LYS A 869 39.22 31.05 25.03
CA LYS A 869 38.49 30.06 25.84
C LYS A 869 37.21 30.63 26.46
N THR A 870 36.06 30.04 26.11
CA THR A 870 34.87 30.01 26.97
C THR A 870 34.46 28.55 27.21
N LYS A 871 34.46 28.15 28.49
CA LYS A 871 34.07 26.80 28.94
C LYS A 871 32.60 26.52 28.60
N LYS A 872 32.33 25.54 27.73
CA LYS A 872 31.04 24.84 27.66
C LYS A 872 31.26 23.33 27.82
N LYS A 873 30.40 22.72 28.64
CA LYS A 873 30.42 21.31 29.05
C LYS A 873 30.35 20.37 27.83
N ARG A 874 31.11 19.29 27.90
CA ARG A 874 31.10 18.15 26.96
C ARG A 874 29.79 17.37 27.11
N GLY A 875 29.10 17.11 26.01
CA GLY A 875 28.09 16.04 25.85
C GLY A 875 28.63 14.94 24.91
N PRO A 876 28.11 13.70 24.97
CA PRO A 876 28.67 12.56 24.25
C PRO A 876 28.33 12.54 22.76
N ARG A 877 29.12 11.74 22.03
CA ARG A 877 29.25 11.65 20.58
C ARG A 877 28.05 11.02 19.88
N GLY A 878 27.74 11.55 18.68
CA GLY A 878 26.98 10.92 17.62
C GLY A 878 25.47 10.99 17.81
N SER A 879 24.81 11.96 17.18
CA SER A 879 23.36 12.00 17.09
C SER A 879 22.92 11.78 15.64
N PRO A 880 21.95 10.87 15.39
CA PRO A 880 20.96 11.03 14.33
C PRO A 880 20.35 12.45 14.42
N ILE A 881 19.66 12.89 13.37
CA ILE A 881 18.88 14.14 13.33
C ILE A 881 18.31 14.46 14.74
N ASP A 882 18.57 15.67 15.23
CA ASP A 882 18.20 16.10 16.59
C ASP A 882 16.71 15.81 16.85
N VAL A 883 16.44 14.68 17.52
CA VAL A 883 15.09 14.14 17.70
C VAL A 883 14.25 15.10 18.55
N ASP A 884 14.91 15.95 19.32
CA ASP A 884 14.33 16.99 20.17
C ASP A 884 13.92 18.26 19.39
N SER A 885 14.34 18.40 18.12
CA SER A 885 13.94 19.52 17.24
C SER A 885 12.55 19.32 16.61
N PHE A 886 12.03 18.09 16.60
CA PHE A 886 10.69 17.77 16.10
C PHE A 886 9.76 17.64 17.29
N ASP A 887 9.37 18.80 17.83
CA ASP A 887 8.35 18.90 18.87
C ASP A 887 7.10 18.10 18.47
N ASP A 888 6.62 17.21 19.35
CA ASP A 888 5.39 16.42 19.16
C ASP A 888 4.15 17.34 18.98
N ALA A 889 4.31 18.67 19.12
CA ALA A 889 3.36 19.70 18.72
C ALA A 889 2.98 19.67 17.22
N ALA A 890 3.80 19.10 16.33
CA ALA A 890 3.45 18.91 14.91
C ALA A 890 2.66 17.60 14.64
N SER A 891 2.30 16.86 15.69
CA SER A 891 1.60 15.58 15.65
C SER A 891 0.09 15.75 15.60
N ILE A 892 -0.56 15.26 14.54
CA ILE A 892 -2.03 15.25 14.41
C ILE A 892 -2.63 14.64 15.69
N SER A 893 -3.61 15.32 16.30
CA SER A 893 -4.31 14.84 17.49
C SER A 893 -4.88 13.45 17.24
N THR A 894 -4.79 12.56 18.23
CA THR A 894 -5.51 11.27 18.17
C THR A 894 -7.01 11.57 18.13
N ASP A 895 -7.71 10.96 17.18
CA ASP A 895 -9.15 11.09 17.03
C ASP A 895 -9.88 10.67 18.31
N ILE A 896 -10.99 11.34 18.61
CA ILE A 896 -11.76 11.12 19.85
C ILE A 896 -12.24 9.67 19.95
N GLU A 897 -12.63 9.06 18.83
CA GLU A 897 -13.04 7.65 18.74
C GLU A 897 -11.90 6.70 19.14
N ASP A 898 -10.67 7.00 18.68
CA ASP A 898 -9.48 6.21 19.02
C ASP A 898 -9.02 6.45 20.47
N LEU A 899 -9.39 7.56 21.10
CA LEU A 899 -9.17 7.81 22.52
C LEU A 899 -10.17 7.03 23.40
N ASP A 900 -11.44 6.93 22.98
CA ASP A 900 -12.47 6.23 23.78
C ASP A 900 -12.18 4.73 23.93
N ILE A 901 -11.64 4.07 22.90
CA ILE A 901 -11.22 2.66 23.01
C ILE A 901 -10.06 2.47 24.00
N LEU A 902 -9.24 3.50 24.21
CA LEU A 902 -8.07 3.45 25.09
C LEU A 902 -8.39 3.75 26.55
N LEU A 903 -9.52 4.37 26.90
CA LEU A 903 -9.90 4.72 28.26
C LEU A 903 -10.70 3.59 28.93
N SER A 904 -10.37 3.23 30.17
CA SER A 904 -11.19 2.33 30.98
C SER A 904 -12.32 3.11 31.65
N GLU A 905 -13.42 2.44 32.01
CA GLU A 905 -14.56 3.08 32.69
C GLU A 905 -14.16 3.72 34.03
N SER A 906 -13.08 3.25 34.66
CA SER A 906 -12.53 3.78 35.92
C SER A 906 -11.56 4.96 35.74
N GLU A 907 -10.98 5.17 34.55
CA GLU A 907 -10.00 6.23 34.26
C GLU A 907 -10.65 7.51 33.68
N LYS A 908 -11.98 7.54 33.53
CA LYS A 908 -12.75 8.72 33.11
C LYS A 908 -12.97 9.76 34.24
N GLU A 909 -12.53 9.47 35.47
CA GLU A 909 -12.61 10.39 36.62
C GLU A 909 -11.20 10.93 36.99
N PRO A 910 -10.97 12.25 37.08
CA PRO A 910 -9.66 12.81 37.42
C PRO A 910 -9.37 12.70 38.92
N ASP A 911 -8.18 12.19 39.25
CA ASP A 911 -7.72 11.85 40.59
C ASP A 911 -7.51 13.06 41.52
N GLY A 912 -7.96 12.94 42.78
CA GLY A 912 -7.84 13.96 43.82
C GLY A 912 -7.92 13.42 45.26
N VAL A 913 -6.81 12.87 45.74
CA VAL A 913 -6.31 12.84 47.15
C VAL A 913 -7.00 11.92 48.19
N ILE A 914 -6.34 10.77 48.39
CA ILE A 914 -6.11 9.93 49.60
C ILE A 914 -6.86 10.28 50.91
N SER A 915 -7.70 9.34 51.41
CA SER A 915 -7.56 8.82 52.79
C SER A 915 -8.28 7.48 53.01
N ASN A 916 -7.56 6.52 53.60
CA ASN A 916 -8.08 5.24 54.09
C ASN A 916 -9.05 5.45 55.27
N LYS A 917 -10.29 4.93 55.21
CA LYS A 917 -11.02 4.35 56.36
C LYS A 917 -12.32 3.61 55.97
N LYS A 918 -12.31 2.30 56.27
CA LYS A 918 -13.38 1.36 56.71
C LYS A 918 -14.86 1.62 56.35
N LYS A 919 -15.45 0.55 55.78
CA LYS A 919 -16.85 0.06 55.82
C LYS A 919 -17.86 0.79 56.74
N LYS A 920 -18.97 1.25 56.15
CA LYS A 920 -20.41 1.00 56.46
C LYS A 920 -21.24 1.91 55.54
N GLY A 921 -22.17 1.39 54.74
CA GLY A 921 -23.56 1.19 55.15
C GLY A 921 -24.43 2.31 54.57
N SER A 922 -25.33 1.93 53.66
CA SER A 922 -26.42 2.69 53.00
C SER A 922 -26.73 4.12 53.48
N ASP A 923 -26.73 5.10 52.56
CA ASP A 923 -27.74 6.16 52.60
C ASP A 923 -27.99 6.86 51.24
N LYS A 924 -29.19 7.41 51.11
CA LYS A 924 -29.89 7.90 49.91
C LYS A 924 -29.06 8.83 48.99
N LYS A 925 -29.08 8.55 47.68
CA LYS A 925 -28.46 9.40 46.64
C LYS A 925 -29.09 10.80 46.62
N VAL A 926 -28.28 11.81 46.95
CA VAL A 926 -28.55 13.21 46.61
C VAL A 926 -28.43 13.37 45.09
N PRO A 927 -29.37 14.01 44.38
CA PRO A 927 -29.23 14.27 42.95
C PRO A 927 -28.03 15.18 42.69
N LYS A 928 -27.11 14.73 41.81
CA LYS A 928 -25.88 15.45 41.42
C LYS A 928 -26.13 16.60 40.42
N THR A 929 -27.40 16.88 40.07
CA THR A 929 -27.81 17.97 39.19
C THR A 929 -29.01 18.70 39.78
N ASP A 930 -29.07 20.02 39.58
CA ASP A 930 -30.18 20.90 39.94
C ASP A 930 -31.28 20.96 38.85
N PHE A 931 -31.07 20.27 37.72
CA PHE A 931 -32.04 20.12 36.65
C PHE A 931 -33.13 19.10 37.00
N ILE A 932 -34.40 19.48 36.76
CA ILE A 932 -35.57 18.62 36.98
C ILE A 932 -36.28 18.43 35.62
N PRO A 933 -36.28 17.20 35.06
CA PRO A 933 -36.99 16.89 33.82
C PRO A 933 -38.49 17.22 33.85
N GLY A 934 -39.05 17.59 32.70
CA GLY A 934 -40.51 17.78 32.53
C GLY A 934 -41.08 19.07 33.14
N THR A 935 -40.23 20.03 33.51
CA THR A 935 -40.64 21.34 34.04
C THR A 935 -40.96 22.36 32.93
N LEU A 936 -40.68 22.03 31.68
CA LEU A 936 -40.89 22.87 30.51
C LEU A 936 -42.33 22.74 29.98
N HIS A 937 -43.11 23.82 30.06
CA HIS A 937 -44.49 23.83 29.56
C HIS A 937 -44.56 24.26 28.09
N GLU A 938 -45.28 23.48 27.26
CA GLU A 938 -45.43 23.74 25.82
C GLU A 938 -45.97 25.15 25.51
N GLN A 939 -46.94 25.62 26.30
CA GLN A 939 -47.57 26.94 26.15
C GLN A 939 -46.59 28.11 26.33
N SER A 940 -45.43 27.86 26.96
CA SER A 940 -44.39 28.86 27.15
C SER A 940 -43.49 29.02 25.91
N LEU A 941 -43.53 28.09 24.95
CA LEU A 941 -42.69 28.08 23.76
C LEU A 941 -43.51 28.47 22.52
N ARG A 942 -43.00 29.43 21.74
CA ARG A 942 -43.53 29.68 20.40
C ARG A 942 -42.97 28.65 19.41
N LEU A 943 -43.60 27.49 19.34
CA LEU A 943 -43.26 26.40 18.41
C LEU A 943 -43.93 26.64 17.05
N LEU A 944 -43.24 26.31 15.94
CA LEU A 944 -43.83 26.41 14.60
C LEU A 944 -44.77 25.25 14.32
N SER A 945 -45.62 25.44 13.31
CA SER A 945 -46.50 24.42 12.73
C SER A 945 -45.73 23.14 12.31
N PRO A 946 -46.38 21.96 12.31
CA PRO A 946 -45.79 20.74 11.76
C PRO A 946 -45.39 20.92 10.28
N PRO A 947 -44.27 20.35 9.83
CA PRO A 947 -43.87 20.45 8.42
C PRO A 947 -44.91 19.79 7.51
N THR A 948 -45.21 20.43 6.37
CA THR A 948 -46.17 19.93 5.36
C THR A 948 -45.59 18.86 4.44
N PHE A 949 -44.33 18.46 4.68
CA PHE A 949 -43.59 17.48 3.90
C PHE A 949 -43.19 16.31 4.80
N ALA A 950 -43.45 15.08 4.36
CA ALA A 950 -42.98 13.87 5.02
C ALA A 950 -42.70 12.81 3.94
N THR A 951 -41.49 12.23 3.96
CA THR A 951 -41.18 11.05 3.16
C THR A 951 -41.21 9.82 4.06
N SER A 952 -41.66 8.68 3.55
CA SER A 952 -41.73 7.44 4.33
C SER A 952 -40.35 7.01 4.85
N THR A 953 -39.31 7.23 4.05
CA THR A 953 -37.90 6.94 4.39
C THR A 953 -37.37 7.83 5.50
N ALA A 954 -37.48 9.16 5.39
CA ALA A 954 -36.98 10.07 6.42
C ALA A 954 -37.75 9.89 7.74
N THR A 955 -39.06 9.64 7.66
CA THR A 955 -39.90 9.41 8.85
C THR A 955 -39.48 8.15 9.61
N LYS A 956 -39.31 7.01 8.92
CA LYS A 956 -38.86 5.76 9.55
C LYS A 956 -37.47 5.91 10.17
N LEU A 957 -36.57 6.62 9.48
CA LEU A 957 -35.23 6.86 9.98
C LEU A 957 -35.23 7.77 11.23
N LEU A 958 -35.98 8.88 11.20
CA LEU A 958 -36.12 9.79 12.35
C LEU A 958 -36.76 9.10 13.55
N GLN A 959 -37.73 8.22 13.34
CA GLN A 959 -38.31 7.38 14.40
C GLN A 959 -37.23 6.49 15.04
N ARG A 960 -36.37 5.85 14.24
CA ARG A 960 -35.24 5.05 14.73
C ARG A 960 -34.25 5.89 15.52
N HIS A 961 -33.87 7.08 15.04
CA HIS A 961 -32.98 7.98 15.78
C HIS A 961 -33.60 8.49 17.08
N LEU A 962 -34.90 8.79 17.09
CA LEU A 962 -35.61 9.20 18.30
C LEU A 962 -35.63 8.07 19.34
N GLN A 963 -35.98 6.85 18.92
CA GLN A 963 -35.97 5.68 19.82
C GLN A 963 -34.57 5.42 20.39
N ALA A 964 -33.53 5.48 19.56
CA ALA A 964 -32.15 5.33 20.02
C ALA A 964 -31.77 6.42 21.05
N THR A 965 -32.12 7.68 20.78
CA THR A 965 -31.83 8.82 21.67
C THR A 965 -32.56 8.70 23.01
N LEU A 966 -33.84 8.32 23.00
CA LEU A 966 -34.62 8.11 24.21
C LEU A 966 -34.15 6.89 25.02
N LYS A 967 -33.67 5.85 24.34
CA LYS A 967 -33.08 4.67 25.00
C LYS A 967 -31.82 5.05 25.77
N VAL A 968 -30.93 5.84 25.17
CA VAL A 968 -29.72 6.38 25.84
C VAL A 968 -30.10 7.29 27.01
N GLN A 969 -31.08 8.18 26.81
CA GLN A 969 -31.59 9.04 27.87
C GLN A 969 -32.17 8.27 29.07
N ALA A 970 -32.75 7.09 28.83
CA ALA A 970 -33.29 6.23 29.88
C ALA A 970 -32.23 5.36 30.57
N SER A 971 -31.15 5.00 29.87
CA SER A 971 -30.09 4.14 30.42
C SER A 971 -29.05 4.90 31.24
N GLU A 972 -28.78 6.16 30.89
CA GLU A 972 -27.69 6.94 31.49
C GLU A 972 -28.15 7.97 32.54
N PRO A 973 -27.32 8.27 33.56
CA PRO A 973 -27.63 9.33 34.53
C PRO A 973 -27.67 10.72 33.90
N LEU A 974 -28.72 11.51 34.16
CA LEU A 974 -28.91 12.86 33.60
C LEU A 974 -27.71 13.83 33.77
N HIS A 975 -27.02 13.76 34.91
CA HIS A 975 -25.87 14.62 35.18
C HIS A 975 -24.66 14.31 34.27
N GLU A 976 -24.56 13.09 33.72
CA GLU A 976 -23.50 12.66 32.80
C GLU A 976 -23.87 13.03 31.34
N LEU A 977 -25.13 12.83 30.95
CA LEU A 977 -25.66 13.22 29.63
C LEU A 977 -25.55 14.74 29.38
N GLY A 978 -26.03 15.53 30.34
CA GLY A 978 -26.13 16.99 30.26
C GLY A 978 -26.98 17.51 29.08
N TRP A 979 -27.84 16.67 28.54
CA TRP A 979 -28.89 17.02 27.62
C TRP A 979 -30.14 16.18 27.93
N TYR A 980 -31.31 16.75 27.68
CA TYR A 980 -32.60 16.10 27.89
C TYR A 980 -33.57 16.45 26.76
N VAL A 981 -34.15 15.43 26.13
CA VAL A 981 -35.20 15.53 25.13
C VAL A 981 -36.51 15.13 25.81
N ASP A 982 -37.47 16.05 25.91
CA ASP A 982 -38.77 15.77 26.51
C ASP A 982 -39.69 15.06 25.49
N PRO A 983 -40.03 13.77 25.68
CA PRO A 983 -40.90 13.05 24.74
C PRO A 983 -42.30 13.67 24.64
N ASN A 984 -42.77 14.33 25.70
CA ASN A 984 -44.12 14.93 25.74
C ASN A 984 -44.24 16.18 24.87
N LEU A 985 -43.11 16.79 24.49
CA LEU A 985 -43.08 17.97 23.62
C LEU A 985 -42.88 17.61 22.14
N ILE A 986 -42.72 16.31 21.80
CA ILE A 986 -42.54 15.85 20.42
C ILE A 986 -43.90 15.57 19.79
N LYS A 987 -44.45 16.59 19.10
CA LYS A 987 -45.67 16.45 18.29
C LYS A 987 -45.42 15.85 16.91
N THR A 988 -44.19 15.99 16.41
CA THR A 988 -43.74 15.45 15.12
C THR A 988 -42.28 15.01 15.23
N VAL A 989 -41.93 13.89 14.60
CA VAL A 989 -40.55 13.37 14.62
C VAL A 989 -39.54 14.28 13.91
N TYR A 990 -40.03 15.28 13.16
CA TYR A 990 -39.23 16.27 12.43
C TYR A 990 -38.87 17.51 13.27
N GLN A 991 -39.31 17.59 14.53
CA GLN A 991 -39.02 18.70 15.42
C GLN A 991 -38.75 18.18 16.84
N TRP A 992 -37.55 18.44 17.35
CA TRP A 992 -37.17 18.04 18.71
C TRP A 992 -36.87 19.28 19.56
N ILE A 993 -37.34 19.26 20.80
CA ILE A 993 -37.02 20.26 21.82
C ILE A 993 -36.05 19.64 22.80
N VAL A 994 -34.91 20.29 22.97
CA VAL A 994 -33.79 19.74 23.75
C VAL A 994 -33.33 20.76 24.79
N GLU A 995 -33.17 20.31 26.03
CA GLU A 995 -32.64 21.10 27.13
C GLU A 995 -31.20 20.68 27.42
N LEU A 996 -30.23 21.57 27.18
CA LEU A 996 -28.84 21.37 27.61
C LEU A 996 -28.66 21.88 29.03
N HIS A 997 -28.19 21.02 29.92
CA HIS A 997 -28.08 21.30 31.34
C HIS A 997 -26.79 20.72 31.92
N THR A 998 -26.54 20.94 33.22
CA THR A 998 -25.33 20.43 33.89
C THR A 998 -24.02 20.85 33.17
N PHE A 999 -23.87 22.14 32.88
CA PHE A 999 -22.59 22.68 32.41
C PHE A 999 -21.56 22.69 33.54
N ASP A 1000 -20.27 22.59 33.21
CA ASP A 1000 -19.19 22.67 34.20
C ASP A 1000 -19.29 23.98 35.01
N PRO A 1001 -19.39 23.93 36.36
CA PRO A 1001 -19.47 25.11 37.22
C PRO A 1001 -18.32 26.12 37.05
N THR A 1002 -17.18 25.72 36.50
CA THR A 1002 -16.05 26.62 36.23
C THR A 1002 -16.35 27.59 35.09
N LEU A 1003 -17.23 27.20 34.15
CA LEU A 1003 -17.54 27.94 32.94
C LEU A 1003 -18.31 29.25 33.24
N PRO A 1004 -18.00 30.35 32.52
CA PRO A 1004 -18.78 31.59 32.62
C PRO A 1004 -20.26 31.41 32.32
N LEU A 1005 -20.61 30.58 31.33
CA LEU A 1005 -22.01 30.26 30.99
C LEU A 1005 -22.77 29.64 32.17
N ALA A 1006 -22.15 28.69 32.89
CA ALA A 1006 -22.77 28.04 34.05
C ALA A 1006 -23.01 29.03 35.21
N LYS A 1007 -22.09 29.98 35.41
CA LYS A 1007 -22.24 31.06 36.39
C LYS A 1007 -23.35 32.03 36.01
N ASP A 1008 -23.43 32.40 34.73
CA ASP A 1008 -24.48 33.28 34.21
C ASP A 1008 -25.86 32.61 34.31
N LEU A 1009 -25.99 31.32 33.99
CA LEU A 1009 -27.24 30.55 34.15
C LEU A 1009 -27.70 30.52 35.61
N LYS A 1010 -26.79 30.25 36.56
CA LYS A 1010 -27.09 30.30 38.00
C LYS A 1010 -27.51 31.71 38.47
N ALA A 1011 -26.83 32.75 38.00
CA ALA A 1011 -27.18 34.14 38.32
C ALA A 1011 -28.56 34.52 37.76
N ALA A 1012 -28.93 34.01 36.58
CA ALA A 1012 -30.23 34.18 35.95
C ALA A 1012 -31.33 33.24 36.49
N LYS A 1013 -31.00 32.35 37.44
CA LYS A 1013 -31.90 31.30 37.98
C LYS A 1013 -32.47 30.38 36.88
N LEU A 1014 -31.66 30.07 35.88
CA LEU A 1014 -31.98 29.13 34.79
C LEU A 1014 -31.18 27.84 34.97
N ALA A 1015 -31.85 26.69 34.79
CA ALA A 1015 -31.23 25.37 34.93
C ALA A 1015 -30.71 24.80 33.61
N SER A 1016 -31.22 25.27 32.47
CA SER A 1016 -30.92 24.72 31.13
C SER A 1016 -30.92 25.80 30.04
N VAL A 1017 -30.29 25.47 28.90
CA VAL A 1017 -30.40 26.18 27.61
C VAL A 1017 -31.33 25.37 26.73
N ILE A 1018 -32.40 25.99 26.24
CA ILE A 1018 -33.43 25.31 25.44
C ILE A 1018 -33.12 25.50 23.96
N LEU A 1019 -33.08 24.41 23.20
CA LEU A 1019 -32.85 24.36 21.77
C LEU A 1019 -34.03 23.74 21.02
N GLU A 1020 -34.16 24.14 19.77
CA GLU A 1020 -35.00 23.49 18.77
C GLU A 1020 -34.12 22.88 17.68
N ILE A 1021 -34.40 21.63 17.33
CA ILE A 1021 -33.82 20.93 16.19
C ILE A 1021 -34.93 20.65 15.17
N ARG A 1022 -34.70 21.04 13.91
CA ARG A 1022 -35.62 20.83 12.78
C ARG A 1022 -34.96 19.98 11.71
N PHE A 1023 -35.64 18.94 11.26
CA PHE A 1023 -35.12 18.02 10.26
C PHE A 1023 -35.68 18.32 8.85
N PRO A 1024 -34.82 18.38 7.81
CA PRO A 1024 -35.26 18.57 6.43
C PRO A 1024 -35.91 17.29 5.84
N PRO A 1025 -36.65 17.39 4.72
CA PRO A 1025 -37.30 16.24 4.07
C PRO A 1025 -36.31 15.18 3.57
N GLN A 1026 -35.09 15.60 3.22
CA GLN A 1026 -34.01 14.74 2.73
C GLN A 1026 -33.10 14.23 3.85
N PHE A 1027 -33.47 14.41 5.13
CA PHE A 1027 -32.72 13.83 6.24
C PHE A 1027 -32.60 12.31 6.08
N PRO A 1028 -31.39 11.73 6.13
CA PRO A 1028 -30.18 12.24 6.78
C PRO A 1028 -29.17 12.91 5.83
N MET A 1029 -29.47 13.04 4.55
CA MET A 1029 -28.53 13.59 3.56
C MET A 1029 -28.27 15.08 3.76
N ASP A 1030 -29.30 15.83 4.17
CA ASP A 1030 -29.17 17.23 4.55
C ASP A 1030 -29.14 17.40 6.08
N PRO A 1031 -28.37 18.37 6.62
CA PRO A 1031 -28.23 18.59 8.05
C PRO A 1031 -29.53 19.07 8.71
N PRO A 1032 -29.71 18.77 10.01
CA PRO A 1032 -30.74 19.42 10.80
C PRO A 1032 -30.40 20.89 11.05
N PHE A 1033 -31.42 21.73 11.15
CA PHE A 1033 -31.29 23.11 11.58
C PHE A 1033 -31.41 23.20 13.11
N VAL A 1034 -30.36 23.67 13.78
CA VAL A 1034 -30.29 23.79 15.26
C VAL A 1034 -30.27 25.25 15.67
N ARG A 1035 -31.16 25.63 16.59
CA ARG A 1035 -31.20 26.97 17.18
C ARG A 1035 -31.47 26.95 18.68
N VAL A 1036 -30.94 27.94 19.38
CA VAL A 1036 -31.28 28.28 20.77
C VAL A 1036 -32.59 29.06 20.78
N ILE A 1037 -33.52 28.68 21.65
CA ILE A 1037 -34.76 29.41 21.93
C ILE A 1037 -34.51 30.42 23.06
N ARG A 1038 -33.97 29.96 24.18
CA ARG A 1038 -33.63 30.78 25.35
C ARG A 1038 -32.57 30.08 26.22
N PRO A 1039 -31.80 30.80 27.05
CA PRO A 1039 -31.69 32.27 27.15
C PRO A 1039 -30.95 32.91 25.96
N ARG A 1040 -31.01 34.24 25.84
CA ARG A 1040 -30.23 34.97 24.82
C ARG A 1040 -28.76 35.04 25.20
N PHE A 1041 -27.92 34.76 24.20
CA PHE A 1041 -26.47 34.84 24.31
C PHE A 1041 -25.98 36.25 23.93
N MET A 1042 -24.86 36.65 24.51
CA MET A 1042 -24.17 37.89 24.14
C MET A 1042 -23.61 37.76 22.73
N GLU A 1043 -23.80 38.79 21.91
CA GLU A 1043 -23.35 38.79 20.51
C GLU A 1043 -21.81 38.76 20.42
N PHE A 1044 -21.29 38.10 19.38
CA PHE A 1044 -19.85 37.96 19.17
C PHE A 1044 -19.09 39.28 19.10
N ALA A 1045 -19.65 40.28 18.41
CA ALA A 1045 -19.09 41.63 18.32
C ALA A 1045 -18.97 42.35 19.68
N ARG A 1046 -19.65 41.86 20.73
CA ARG A 1046 -19.60 42.40 22.09
C ARG A 1046 -18.78 41.53 23.05
N GLY A 1047 -17.98 40.60 22.51
CA GLY A 1047 -17.14 39.69 23.30
C GLY A 1047 -17.87 38.45 23.83
N GLY A 1048 -19.03 38.11 23.28
CA GLY A 1048 -19.70 36.84 23.54
C GLY A 1048 -19.20 35.71 22.64
N GLY A 1049 -19.24 34.47 23.10
CA GLY A 1049 -18.91 33.29 22.30
C GLY A 1049 -19.97 32.21 22.35
N GLY A 1050 -19.56 30.95 22.23
CA GLY A 1050 -20.45 29.79 22.29
C GLY A 1050 -21.11 29.43 20.95
N HIS A 1051 -20.62 29.97 19.83
CA HIS A 1051 -21.11 29.66 18.47
C HIS A 1051 -22.60 29.94 18.23
N VAL A 1052 -23.23 30.78 19.06
CA VAL A 1052 -24.61 31.23 18.89
C VAL A 1052 -24.61 32.55 18.12
N THR A 1053 -25.30 32.59 16.98
CA THR A 1053 -25.47 33.82 16.20
C THR A 1053 -26.37 34.83 16.93
N ALA A 1054 -26.36 36.10 16.50
CA ALA A 1054 -27.22 37.15 17.07
C ALA A 1054 -28.73 36.85 16.99
N GLY A 1055 -29.15 35.92 16.14
CA GLY A 1055 -30.53 35.47 16.01
C GLY A 1055 -30.83 34.13 16.71
N GLY A 1056 -29.86 33.52 17.37
CA GLY A 1056 -30.03 32.25 18.09
C GLY A 1056 -29.74 30.98 17.29
N ALA A 1057 -29.40 31.06 15.99
CA ALA A 1057 -28.95 29.89 15.24
C ALA A 1057 -27.53 29.46 15.65
N MET A 1058 -27.26 28.16 15.64
CA MET A 1058 -25.91 27.62 15.88
C MET A 1058 -25.06 27.75 14.61
N CYS A 1059 -23.87 28.36 14.72
CA CYS A 1059 -22.92 28.53 13.64
C CYS A 1059 -21.79 27.50 13.76
N LEU A 1060 -22.07 26.26 13.37
CA LEU A 1060 -21.13 25.12 13.42
C LEU A 1060 -20.98 24.54 12.02
N GLU A 1061 -19.75 24.22 11.62
CA GLU A 1061 -19.46 23.62 10.31
C GLU A 1061 -20.19 22.28 10.11
N LEU A 1062 -20.30 21.47 11.17
CA LEU A 1062 -21.05 20.20 11.15
C LEU A 1062 -22.54 20.36 10.80
N LEU A 1063 -23.12 21.55 10.95
CA LEU A 1063 -24.52 21.86 10.63
C LEU A 1063 -24.69 22.43 9.21
N THR A 1064 -23.64 22.38 8.39
CA THR A 1064 -23.62 22.85 7.01
C THR A 1064 -23.52 21.69 6.03
N ASN A 1065 -23.96 21.86 4.78
CA ASN A 1065 -23.88 20.81 3.76
C ASN A 1065 -22.44 20.31 3.47
N SER A 1066 -21.41 21.09 3.81
CA SER A 1066 -20.01 20.70 3.64
C SER A 1066 -19.42 19.94 4.83
N GLY A 1067 -19.93 20.16 6.05
CA GLY A 1067 -19.44 19.50 7.27
C GLY A 1067 -20.37 18.44 7.84
N TRP A 1068 -21.62 18.35 7.37
CA TRP A 1068 -22.60 17.37 7.82
C TRP A 1068 -22.33 15.99 7.21
N SER A 1069 -22.46 14.96 8.04
CA SER A 1069 -22.37 13.57 7.62
C SER A 1069 -23.66 12.82 7.98
N ALA A 1070 -24.25 12.14 7.01
CA ALA A 1070 -25.51 11.39 7.16
C ALA A 1070 -25.41 10.22 8.16
N VAL A 1071 -24.19 9.81 8.55
CA VAL A 1071 -23.96 8.78 9.58
C VAL A 1071 -23.87 9.34 11.00
N THR A 1072 -23.93 10.67 11.17
CA THR A 1072 -23.84 11.32 12.49
C THR A 1072 -25.04 10.95 13.37
N SER A 1073 -24.78 10.40 14.56
CA SER A 1073 -25.84 10.11 15.53
C SER A 1073 -26.37 11.38 16.18
N MET A 1074 -27.63 11.36 16.64
CA MET A 1074 -28.25 12.55 17.24
C MET A 1074 -27.67 12.86 18.63
N GLU A 1075 -27.21 11.84 19.34
CA GLU A 1075 -26.43 12.00 20.57
C GLU A 1075 -25.11 12.74 20.31
N SER A 1076 -24.35 12.32 19.30
CA SER A 1076 -23.09 12.99 18.93
C SER A 1076 -23.34 14.44 18.55
N LEU A 1077 -24.43 14.73 17.83
CA LEU A 1077 -24.82 16.10 17.51
C LEU A 1077 -25.06 16.93 18.79
N LEU A 1078 -25.83 16.41 19.75
CA LEU A 1078 -26.14 17.12 21.00
C LEU A 1078 -24.90 17.38 21.85
N LEU A 1079 -23.97 16.42 21.91
CA LEU A 1079 -22.69 16.57 22.61
C LEU A 1079 -21.82 17.65 21.94
N GLN A 1080 -21.71 17.65 20.62
CA GLN A 1080 -20.92 18.65 19.89
C GLN A 1080 -21.50 20.06 20.04
N VAL A 1081 -22.82 20.21 20.03
CA VAL A 1081 -23.52 21.48 20.32
C VAL A 1081 -23.24 21.96 21.75
N ARG A 1082 -23.26 21.05 22.74
CA ARG A 1082 -22.94 21.36 24.14
C ARG A 1082 -21.47 21.75 24.32
N MET A 1083 -20.54 21.07 23.65
CA MET A 1083 -19.11 21.41 23.63
C MET A 1083 -18.88 22.79 23.02
N ALA A 1084 -19.54 23.11 21.91
CA ALA A 1084 -19.46 24.42 21.29
C ALA A 1084 -19.95 25.54 22.22
N LEU A 1085 -21.05 25.34 22.93
CA LEU A 1085 -21.54 26.30 23.93
C LEU A 1085 -20.59 26.45 25.13
N SER A 1086 -19.79 25.42 25.42
CA SER A 1086 -18.81 25.38 26.51
C SER A 1086 -17.43 25.92 26.11
N ALA A 1087 -17.20 26.19 24.82
CA ALA A 1087 -15.93 26.71 24.32
C ALA A 1087 -15.61 28.09 24.91
N THR A 1088 -14.34 28.31 25.24
CA THR A 1088 -13.83 29.56 25.83
C THR A 1088 -13.02 30.42 24.86
N ASP A 1089 -12.64 29.87 23.71
CA ASP A 1089 -11.85 30.49 22.65
C ASP A 1089 -12.73 30.73 21.40
N PRO A 1090 -12.66 31.90 20.72
CA PRO A 1090 -11.93 33.12 21.07
C PRO A 1090 -12.53 33.91 22.23
N HIS A 1091 -13.81 33.67 22.55
CA HIS A 1091 -14.51 34.23 23.69
C HIS A 1091 -15.43 33.17 24.32
N PRO A 1092 -15.68 33.19 25.64
CA PRO A 1092 -16.60 32.27 26.28
C PRO A 1092 -18.06 32.59 25.96
N GLY A 1093 -18.91 31.56 25.94
CA GLY A 1093 -20.37 31.73 25.94
C GLY A 1093 -20.84 32.53 27.17
N ARG A 1094 -21.53 33.66 26.95
CA ARG A 1094 -22.06 34.54 28.00
C ARG A 1094 -23.52 34.87 27.73
N LEU A 1095 -24.31 35.07 28.77
CA LEU A 1095 -25.71 35.49 28.61
C LEU A 1095 -25.83 37.00 28.41
N SER A 1096 -26.81 37.43 27.62
CA SER A 1096 -27.12 38.86 27.44
C SER A 1096 -28.00 39.36 28.57
N HIS A 1097 -27.57 40.41 29.27
CA HIS A 1097 -28.35 41.03 30.36
C HIS A 1097 -29.34 42.11 29.88
N GLU A 1098 -29.27 42.50 28.60
CA GLU A 1098 -30.05 43.63 28.05
C GLU A 1098 -31.35 43.21 27.34
N ARG A 1099 -31.49 41.93 26.94
CA ARG A 1099 -32.65 41.43 26.17
C ARG A 1099 -33.25 40.19 26.85
N VAL A 1100 -34.42 40.33 27.47
CA VAL A 1100 -35.06 39.33 28.34
C VAL A 1100 -36.13 38.49 27.60
N GLY A 1101 -36.04 38.31 26.29
CA GLY A 1101 -37.04 37.58 25.48
C GLY A 1101 -36.43 36.47 24.62
N ASP A 1102 -37.24 35.49 24.22
CA ASP A 1102 -36.81 34.35 23.37
C ASP A 1102 -36.29 34.79 22.00
N TYR A 1103 -35.44 33.96 21.39
CA TYR A 1103 -35.09 34.07 19.97
C TYR A 1103 -36.27 33.64 19.09
N SER A 1104 -36.63 34.50 18.13
CA SER A 1104 -37.62 34.16 17.12
C SER A 1104 -37.00 33.31 16.01
N VAL A 1105 -37.81 32.47 15.36
CA VAL A 1105 -37.35 31.63 14.24
C VAL A 1105 -36.87 32.50 13.07
N GLY A 1106 -37.59 33.57 12.76
CA GLY A 1106 -37.20 34.52 11.71
C GLY A 1106 -35.83 35.14 11.96
N GLU A 1107 -35.53 35.52 13.20
CA GLU A 1107 -34.19 36.01 13.59
C GLU A 1107 -33.12 34.94 13.37
N ALA A 1108 -33.37 33.69 13.79
CA ALA A 1108 -32.41 32.59 13.68
C ALA A 1108 -32.10 32.25 12.21
N VAL A 1109 -33.12 32.12 11.36
CA VAL A 1109 -32.94 31.79 9.93
C VAL A 1109 -32.21 32.91 9.20
N GLN A 1110 -32.55 34.17 9.45
CA GLN A 1110 -31.83 35.31 8.85
C GLN A 1110 -30.38 35.38 9.32
N ALA A 1111 -30.12 35.12 10.60
CA ALA A 1111 -28.76 35.11 11.15
C ALA A 1111 -27.92 33.96 10.60
N TYR A 1112 -28.50 32.77 10.47
CA TYR A 1112 -27.86 31.61 9.84
C TYR A 1112 -27.53 31.88 8.37
N THR A 1113 -28.50 32.44 7.63
CA THR A 1113 -28.31 32.80 6.21
C THR A 1113 -27.16 33.80 6.03
N ARG A 1114 -27.05 34.81 6.91
CA ARG A 1114 -25.92 35.75 6.90
C ARG A 1114 -24.59 35.06 7.25
N ALA A 1115 -24.59 34.15 8.23
CA ALA A 1115 -23.41 33.40 8.61
C ALA A 1115 -22.89 32.53 7.45
N CYS A 1116 -23.80 31.80 6.76
CA CYS A 1116 -23.43 31.04 5.57
C CYS A 1116 -22.81 31.92 4.48
N MET A 1117 -23.39 33.09 4.19
CA MET A 1117 -22.82 34.03 3.20
C MET A 1117 -21.44 34.55 3.60
N ALA A 1118 -21.22 34.86 4.89
CA ALA A 1118 -19.95 35.37 5.39
C ALA A 1118 -18.83 34.33 5.35
N HIS A 1119 -19.16 33.05 5.55
CA HIS A 1119 -18.21 31.92 5.53
C HIS A 1119 -18.13 31.20 4.18
N GLY A 1120 -18.85 31.66 3.15
CA GLY A 1120 -18.86 31.03 1.83
C GLY A 1120 -19.62 29.69 1.77
N TRP A 1121 -20.46 29.38 2.76
CA TRP A 1121 -21.24 28.15 2.83
C TRP A 1121 -22.50 28.22 1.97
N VAL A 1122 -22.87 27.09 1.37
CA VAL A 1122 -24.11 26.96 0.61
C VAL A 1122 -25.30 26.91 1.56
N ILE A 1123 -26.27 27.81 1.36
CA ILE A 1123 -27.52 27.82 2.13
C ILE A 1123 -28.39 26.64 1.66
N PRO A 1124 -28.84 25.73 2.55
CA PRO A 1124 -29.67 24.61 2.14
C PRO A 1124 -30.96 25.08 1.46
N LYS A 1125 -31.35 24.41 0.37
CA LYS A 1125 -32.51 24.79 -0.47
C LYS A 1125 -33.81 24.82 0.34
N ASP A 1126 -33.91 23.92 1.32
CA ASP A 1126 -35.09 23.74 2.17
C ASP A 1126 -35.15 24.74 3.35
N MET A 1127 -34.11 25.55 3.59
CA MET A 1127 -34.15 26.60 4.62
C MET A 1127 -35.30 27.60 4.42
N LYS A 1128 -35.70 27.86 3.17
CA LYS A 1128 -36.86 28.71 2.82
C LYS A 1128 -38.20 27.98 2.96
N ALA A 1129 -38.20 26.65 2.94
CA ALA A 1129 -39.38 25.82 3.17
C ALA A 1129 -39.61 25.55 4.67
N MET A 1130 -38.55 25.61 5.48
CA MET A 1130 -38.59 25.53 6.94
C MET A 1130 -39.00 26.85 7.62
N SER A 1131 -39.25 27.93 6.86
CA SER A 1131 -39.43 29.28 7.39
C SER A 1131 -40.88 29.77 7.45
N TRP A 1132 -41.84 29.03 8.03
CA TRP A 1132 -43.20 29.55 8.31
C TRP A 1132 -43.82 28.95 9.56
#